data_AF-A0A5M4APG1-F1
#
_entry.id   AF-A0A5M4APG1-F1
#
_cell.length_a   1.000
_cell.length_b   1.000
_cell.length_c   1.000
_cell.angle_alpha   90.00
_cell.angle_beta   90.00
_cell.angle_gamma   90.00
#
_symmetry.space_group_name_H-M   'P 1'
#
loop_
_entity.id
_entity.type
_entity.pdbx_description
1 polymer ?
#
loop_
_entity_poly.entity_id
_entity_poly.type
_entity_poly.pdbx_seq_one_letter_code
_entity_poly.pdbx_strand_id
1 'polypeptide(L)'
;MKTITVNRKELFDTRTPILNAGTVEEMRQRILSYFHQTFDIDEHLFNVFGDESAMYERADPLRHPLIFYFGHTAVFFINKLILSKIIDNRINPKFESMFAVGVDEMSWDDLDMNHYDWPPVADVRAYRKLVRERVDQVIRELPLNLPINWKSPFWIIIMGIEHARIHLETSSVLIRQLPLKYLKPIEGWNICAENGLPPANSLLPVEGGLVKMGKDREDPLYGWDNEYGHHKMKLRPFKASKYLCSNGEFLAFVEAGGYREEKYWTEEGWSWRSYKEAEHPLFWKKEGDAWKLRLVYSETDMPWSWPAEVNYLEAKAFCNWKSEVTGRSIRLATEEEWYRMHDLAQIPDQPYWDKAPGNINMEHYQSPCPVNKFAFGDFYDIIGNVWQWTETPITGFSGFKVHPFYDDFSTPTFDLQHNLIKGGSWISTGNEATRDARYAFRRHFYQHAGFRYVESENPVIIQRDVYETDPEVVRYCHAQYGPGLHGFRNYHQAIAEKCIERMQGKTGSALDLGCKTGRSTWELARAFDEVTGLDFTARNIRLAIELQENGNMQYIFPEEGELVSYHQINLKDLDLNALTTKVTFYQADASNLKDLYTGYDLILLNDILDEMYNPVQFLSQVHERLNSGGLLVIASSYDWNDEQTEKSNWIGGYREDGEPVWTRDALTLMLSEHFEKAAEDEHLQSVLPYSKRKYVVKDIEVSFWEKS
;
A
#
# COMPACT_ATOMS: atom_id res chain seq x y z
N MET A 1 6.09 17.71 36.50
CA MET A 1 6.68 17.48 35.17
C MET A 1 7.63 18.63 34.89
N LYS A 2 8.94 18.35 34.78
CA LYS A 2 9.88 19.36 34.27
C LYS A 2 9.61 19.48 32.78
N THR A 3 9.28 20.67 32.31
CA THR A 3 9.17 21.01 30.89
C THR A 3 10.51 20.68 30.24
N ILE A 4 10.58 19.60 29.47
CA ILE A 4 11.74 19.31 28.63
C ILE A 4 11.61 20.29 27.49
N THR A 5 12.39 21.37 27.50
CA THR A 5 12.50 22.28 26.37
C THR A 5 12.98 21.45 25.17
N VAL A 6 12.08 21.13 24.24
CA VAL A 6 12.43 20.38 23.03
C VAL A 6 13.40 21.24 22.24
N ASN A 7 14.64 20.78 22.07
CA ASN A 7 15.59 21.46 21.19
C ASN A 7 15.13 21.28 19.74
N ARG A 8 14.42 22.28 19.22
CA ARG A 8 13.84 22.28 17.87
C ARG A 8 14.85 21.86 16.78
N LYS A 9 16.12 22.27 16.93
CA LYS A 9 17.16 21.92 15.98
C LYS A 9 17.51 20.43 16.04
N GLU A 10 17.57 19.84 17.23
CA GLU A 10 17.85 18.41 17.38
C GLU A 10 16.70 17.52 16.90
N LEU A 11 15.45 18.01 16.98
CA LEU A 11 14.27 17.24 16.58
C LEU A 11 14.06 17.23 15.07
N PHE A 12 14.11 18.39 14.39
CA PHE A 12 13.71 18.50 12.97
C PHE A 12 14.88 18.45 11.97
N ASP A 13 16.13 18.67 12.40
CA ASP A 13 17.30 18.56 11.52
C ASP A 13 17.67 17.09 11.29
N THR A 14 16.82 16.39 10.54
CA THR A 14 17.03 14.98 10.16
C THR A 14 17.64 14.90 8.77
N ARG A 15 18.56 13.94 8.56
CA ARG A 15 19.19 13.64 7.26
C ARG A 15 19.05 12.17 6.95
N THR A 16 18.57 11.83 5.76
CA THR A 16 18.49 10.42 5.35
C THR A 16 19.90 9.83 5.24
N PRO A 17 20.15 8.60 5.74
CA PRO A 17 21.50 8.03 5.70
C PRO A 17 21.97 7.70 4.27
N ILE A 18 23.22 8.08 3.94
CA ILE A 18 23.92 7.64 2.72
C ILE A 18 24.50 6.24 2.94
N LEU A 19 23.80 5.20 2.48
CA LEU A 19 23.90 3.78 2.85
C LEU A 19 25.20 3.06 2.46
N ASN A 20 26.07 3.72 1.70
CA ASN A 20 27.36 3.19 1.27
C ASN A 20 28.57 4.02 1.78
N ALA A 21 28.34 4.98 2.69
CA ALA A 21 29.37 5.93 3.13
C ALA A 21 29.75 5.78 4.61
N GLY A 22 31.02 6.06 4.91
CA GLY A 22 31.58 6.02 6.27
C GLY A 22 32.03 4.62 6.72
N THR A 23 32.43 4.52 7.98
CA THR A 23 32.74 3.25 8.64
C THR A 23 31.47 2.57 9.17
N VAL A 24 31.57 1.27 9.47
CA VAL A 24 30.45 0.50 10.06
C VAL A 24 29.94 1.13 11.36
N GLU A 25 30.84 1.62 12.22
CA GLU A 25 30.45 2.25 13.49
C GLU A 25 29.75 3.59 13.26
N GLU A 26 30.28 4.43 12.36
CA GLU A 26 29.63 5.70 12.00
C GLU A 26 28.25 5.48 11.39
N MET A 27 28.09 4.48 10.52
CA MET A 27 26.79 4.13 9.95
C MET A 27 25.81 3.66 11.04
N ARG A 28 26.26 2.80 11.97
CA ARG A 28 25.43 2.32 13.07
C ARG A 28 24.94 3.48 13.94
N GLN A 29 25.82 4.40 14.31
CA GLN A 29 25.44 5.58 15.09
C GLN A 29 24.49 6.50 14.31
N ARG A 30 24.70 6.66 12.98
CA ARG A 30 23.80 7.44 12.13
C ARG A 30 22.40 6.82 12.09
N ILE A 31 22.29 5.50 11.91
CA ILE A 31 21.00 4.79 11.91
C ILE A 31 20.33 4.87 13.28
N LEU A 32 21.07 4.71 14.39
CA LEU A 32 20.53 4.92 15.75
C LEU A 32 19.94 6.31 15.92
N SER A 33 20.69 7.34 15.54
CA SER A 33 20.23 8.73 15.63
C SER A 33 18.98 8.94 14.78
N TYR A 34 18.99 8.45 13.53
CA TYR A 34 17.88 8.59 12.61
C TYR A 34 16.62 7.87 13.10
N PHE A 35 16.78 6.67 13.66
CA PHE A 35 15.71 5.90 14.30
C PHE A 35 15.08 6.65 15.48
N HIS A 36 15.90 7.12 16.42
CA HIS A 36 15.40 7.83 17.61
C HIS A 36 14.73 9.15 17.26
N GLN A 37 15.32 9.94 16.37
CA GLN A 37 14.70 11.19 15.91
C GLN A 37 13.35 10.93 15.25
N THR A 38 13.22 9.86 14.47
CA THR A 38 11.93 9.50 13.85
C THR A 38 10.87 9.17 14.91
N PHE A 39 11.22 8.36 15.91
CA PHE A 39 10.33 8.08 17.05
C PHE A 39 9.97 9.35 17.82
N ASP A 40 10.93 10.24 18.05
CA ASP A 40 10.72 11.47 18.81
C ASP A 40 9.82 12.45 18.04
N ILE A 41 9.96 12.58 16.71
CA ILE A 41 9.09 13.42 15.87
C ILE A 41 7.67 12.87 15.85
N ASP A 42 7.51 11.55 15.68
CA ASP A 42 6.21 10.87 15.70
C ASP A 42 5.49 11.11 17.04
N GLU A 43 6.14 10.79 18.17
CA GLU A 43 5.60 11.09 19.52
C GLU A 43 5.27 12.58 19.70
N HIS A 44 6.09 13.46 19.13
CA HIS A 44 5.88 14.90 19.25
C HIS A 44 4.62 15.38 18.52
N LEU A 45 4.29 14.81 17.35
CA LEU A 45 3.04 15.09 16.64
C LEU A 45 1.81 14.73 17.50
N PHE A 46 1.83 13.57 18.17
CA PHE A 46 0.72 13.11 19.00
C PHE A 46 0.54 13.91 20.30
N ASN A 47 1.47 14.79 20.67
CA ASN A 47 1.25 15.75 21.76
C ASN A 47 0.22 16.83 21.42
N VAL A 48 -0.30 16.86 20.19
CA VAL A 48 -1.39 17.74 19.76
C VAL A 48 -2.69 17.51 20.51
N PHE A 49 -2.90 16.33 21.11
CA PHE A 49 -4.17 15.99 21.74
C PHE A 49 -4.33 16.70 23.08
N GLY A 50 -5.38 17.52 23.18
CA GLY A 50 -5.83 18.14 24.43
C GLY A 50 -6.54 17.13 25.34
N ASP A 51 -7.19 16.15 24.73
CA ASP A 51 -7.87 15.02 25.37
C ASP A 51 -7.48 13.74 24.61
N GLU A 52 -7.03 12.72 25.34
CA GLU A 52 -6.61 11.43 24.76
C GLU A 52 -7.81 10.64 24.20
N SER A 53 -9.05 10.94 24.61
CA SER A 53 -10.26 10.33 24.03
C SER A 53 -10.38 10.56 22.52
N ALA A 54 -9.82 11.67 22.03
CA ALA A 54 -9.81 12.02 20.62
C ALA A 54 -8.97 11.08 19.74
N MET A 55 -8.07 10.27 20.34
CA MET A 55 -7.31 9.27 19.58
C MET A 55 -8.20 8.13 19.06
N TYR A 56 -9.40 7.97 19.62
CA TYR A 56 -10.38 6.96 19.20
C TYR A 56 -11.40 7.48 18.20
N GLU A 57 -11.38 8.79 17.90
CA GLU A 57 -12.26 9.41 16.91
C GLU A 57 -11.75 9.09 15.50
N ARG A 58 -12.66 8.75 14.59
CA ARG A 58 -12.36 8.63 13.16
C ARG A 58 -12.47 10.01 12.52
N ALA A 59 -11.36 10.51 11.99
CA ALA A 59 -11.32 11.81 11.32
C ALA A 59 -11.95 11.78 9.92
N ASP A 60 -11.85 10.63 9.25
CA ASP A 60 -12.49 10.32 7.98
C ASP A 60 -13.13 8.91 8.10
N PRO A 61 -14.36 8.69 7.61
CA PRO A 61 -15.01 7.38 7.69
C PRO A 61 -14.26 6.26 6.96
N LEU A 62 -13.42 6.60 5.97
CA LEU A 62 -12.63 5.66 5.17
C LEU A 62 -11.23 5.41 5.78
N ARG A 63 -11.02 5.80 7.04
CA ARG A 63 -9.75 5.71 7.75
C ARG A 63 -9.95 5.19 9.17
N HIS A 64 -8.92 4.52 9.69
CA HIS A 64 -8.88 4.10 11.08
C HIS A 64 -8.78 5.31 12.04
N PRO A 65 -9.13 5.15 13.33
CA PRO A 65 -8.90 6.19 14.34
C PRO A 65 -7.40 6.37 14.63
N LEU A 66 -7.00 7.50 15.22
CA LEU A 66 -5.57 7.83 15.38
C LEU A 66 -4.80 6.91 16.32
N ILE A 67 -5.49 6.21 17.23
CA ILE A 67 -4.88 5.16 18.06
C ILE A 67 -4.30 4.04 17.21
N PHE A 68 -4.90 3.74 16.05
CA PHE A 68 -4.35 2.80 15.09
C PHE A 68 -2.99 3.28 14.59
N TYR A 69 -2.93 4.48 14.03
CA TYR A 69 -1.69 5.06 13.48
C TYR A 69 -0.58 5.16 14.53
N PHE A 70 -0.94 5.50 15.78
CA PHE A 70 -0.01 5.54 16.90
C PHE A 70 0.55 4.15 17.24
N GLY A 71 -0.26 3.09 17.23
CA GLY A 71 0.22 1.72 17.46
C GLY A 71 0.96 1.12 16.25
N HIS A 72 0.45 1.40 15.06
CA HIS A 72 0.83 0.79 13.79
C HIS A 72 2.30 1.02 13.44
N THR A 73 2.83 2.23 13.61
CA THR A 73 4.23 2.51 13.27
C THR A 73 5.20 1.66 14.09
N ALA A 74 4.92 1.42 15.37
CA ALA A 74 5.73 0.54 16.22
C ALA A 74 5.52 -0.94 15.92
N VAL A 75 4.28 -1.37 15.67
CA VAL A 75 3.96 -2.75 15.27
C VAL A 75 4.64 -3.13 13.96
N PHE A 76 4.71 -2.21 13.01
CA PHE A 76 5.37 -2.44 11.73
C PHE A 76 6.83 -2.88 11.91
N PHE A 77 7.61 -2.23 12.78
CA PHE A 77 8.98 -2.65 13.08
C PHE A 77 9.04 -4.11 13.55
N ILE A 78 8.22 -4.47 14.56
CA ILE A 78 8.27 -5.83 15.11
C ILE A 78 7.83 -6.86 14.07
N ASN A 79 6.76 -6.60 13.32
CA ASN A 79 6.27 -7.51 12.29
C ASN A 79 7.32 -7.74 11.20
N LYS A 80 7.98 -6.69 10.70
CA LYS A 80 9.01 -6.85 9.68
C LYS A 80 10.28 -7.52 10.22
N LEU A 81 10.70 -7.24 11.45
CA LEU A 81 11.84 -7.90 12.09
C LEU A 81 11.59 -9.41 12.33
N ILE A 82 10.36 -9.79 12.69
CA ILE A 82 9.94 -11.21 12.81
C ILE A 82 9.94 -11.86 11.42
N LEU A 83 9.28 -11.24 10.44
CA LEU A 83 9.18 -11.77 9.08
C LEU A 83 10.56 -11.98 8.44
N SER A 84 11.49 -11.06 8.67
CA SER A 84 12.87 -11.16 8.17
C SER A 84 13.79 -12.03 9.04
N LYS A 85 13.26 -12.70 10.07
CA LYS A 85 14.01 -13.56 11.00
C LYS A 85 15.20 -12.84 11.67
N ILE A 86 15.07 -11.53 11.92
CA ILE A 86 16.06 -10.74 12.68
C ILE A 86 15.82 -10.91 14.19
N ILE A 87 14.56 -11.12 14.58
CA ILE A 87 14.16 -11.50 15.94
C ILE A 87 13.19 -12.69 15.86
N ASP A 88 13.19 -13.53 16.90
CA ASP A 88 12.33 -14.72 16.95
C ASP A 88 11.09 -14.52 17.83
N ASN A 89 11.09 -13.50 18.71
CA ASN A 89 10.08 -13.32 19.73
C ASN A 89 9.34 -11.99 19.57
N ARG A 90 8.01 -12.09 19.48
CA ARG A 90 7.07 -10.98 19.53
C ARG A 90 7.07 -10.30 20.91
N ILE A 91 6.73 -9.01 20.96
CA ILE A 91 6.60 -8.25 22.22
C ILE A 91 5.17 -8.37 22.75
N ASN A 92 4.18 -8.16 21.89
CA ASN A 92 2.76 -8.32 22.20
C ASN A 92 2.01 -8.80 20.94
N PRO A 93 1.83 -10.12 20.78
CA PRO A 93 1.17 -10.69 19.59
C PRO A 93 -0.23 -10.13 19.33
N LYS A 94 -0.99 -9.78 20.37
CA LYS A 94 -2.33 -9.20 20.21
C LYS A 94 -2.27 -7.83 19.56
N PHE A 95 -1.38 -6.95 20.03
CA PHE A 95 -1.21 -5.61 19.43
C PHE A 95 -0.62 -5.74 18.02
N GLU A 96 0.36 -6.62 17.87
CA GLU A 96 1.05 -6.83 16.60
C GLU A 96 0.18 -7.40 15.50
N SER A 97 -0.92 -8.09 15.86
CA SER A 97 -1.97 -8.49 14.92
C SER A 97 -3.00 -7.37 14.72
N MET A 98 -3.46 -6.73 15.80
CA MET A 98 -4.51 -5.72 15.77
C MET A 98 -4.13 -4.48 14.96
N PHE A 99 -2.89 -4.01 15.07
CA PHE A 99 -2.40 -2.85 14.33
C PHE A 99 -1.67 -3.24 13.02
N ALA A 100 -1.76 -4.51 12.57
CA ALA A 100 -1.10 -4.95 11.33
C ALA A 100 -1.85 -4.65 10.04
N VAL A 101 -3.13 -4.29 10.14
CA VAL A 101 -4.03 -4.09 8.99
C VAL A 101 -3.48 -3.01 8.06
N GLY A 102 -3.76 -3.13 6.75
CA GLY A 102 -3.45 -2.09 5.77
C GLY A 102 -4.21 -0.79 6.08
N VAL A 103 -3.81 0.28 5.40
CA VAL A 103 -4.20 1.66 5.74
C VAL A 103 -4.92 2.34 4.58
N ASP A 104 -5.09 1.64 3.47
CA ASP A 104 -5.77 2.15 2.29
C ASP A 104 -7.27 1.79 2.34
N GLU A 105 -8.05 2.25 1.38
CA GLU A 105 -9.47 1.87 1.26
C GLU A 105 -9.63 0.67 0.33
N MET A 106 -8.76 -0.33 0.49
CA MET A 106 -8.87 -1.56 -0.30
C MET A 106 -9.88 -2.50 0.36
N SER A 107 -10.52 -3.37 -0.42
CA SER A 107 -11.59 -4.27 0.05
C SER A 107 -11.16 -5.23 1.18
N TRP A 108 -9.85 -5.39 1.40
CA TRP A 108 -9.27 -6.17 2.50
C TRP A 108 -8.95 -5.36 3.76
N ASP A 109 -8.98 -4.02 3.67
CA ASP A 109 -8.89 -3.15 4.84
C ASP A 109 -10.26 -3.15 5.51
N ASP A 110 -10.35 -3.98 6.56
CA ASP A 110 -11.54 -4.22 7.36
C ASP A 110 -11.93 -2.94 8.13
N LEU A 111 -12.62 -2.04 7.42
CA LEU A 111 -13.13 -0.78 7.96
C LEU A 111 -14.44 -0.97 8.74
N ASP A 112 -14.91 -2.21 8.91
CA ASP A 112 -16.18 -2.53 9.57
C ASP A 112 -16.23 -1.87 10.97
N MET A 113 -17.39 -1.29 11.23
CA MET A 113 -17.65 -0.35 12.32
C MET A 113 -17.86 -1.03 13.67
N ASN A 114 -17.94 -2.37 13.71
CA ASN A 114 -18.47 -3.10 14.87
C ASN A 114 -17.46 -3.88 15.73
N HIS A 115 -16.16 -4.00 15.39
CA HIS A 115 -15.31 -5.01 16.07
C HIS A 115 -13.83 -4.65 16.35
N TYR A 116 -13.50 -3.41 16.72
CA TYR A 116 -12.15 -3.12 17.27
C TYR A 116 -12.19 -2.63 18.71
N ASP A 117 -11.83 -3.52 19.64
CA ASP A 117 -11.54 -3.22 21.05
C ASP A 117 -10.13 -2.61 21.15
N TRP A 118 -10.00 -1.36 20.70
CA TRP A 118 -8.71 -0.66 20.70
C TRP A 118 -8.17 -0.51 22.13
N PRO A 119 -6.89 -0.83 22.37
CA PRO A 119 -6.31 -0.76 23.71
C PRO A 119 -6.25 0.68 24.25
N PRO A 120 -6.17 0.85 25.58
CA PRO A 120 -5.92 2.14 26.21
C PRO A 120 -4.65 2.83 25.67
N VAL A 121 -4.69 4.16 25.48
CA VAL A 121 -3.56 4.97 24.99
C VAL A 121 -2.28 4.72 25.81
N ALA A 122 -2.42 4.60 27.14
CA ALA A 122 -1.31 4.32 28.04
C ALA A 122 -0.62 2.98 27.72
N ASP A 123 -1.38 1.94 27.37
CA ASP A 123 -0.84 0.61 27.05
C ASP A 123 -0.13 0.63 25.68
N VAL A 124 -0.70 1.34 24.69
CA VAL A 124 -0.04 1.53 23.39
C VAL A 124 1.26 2.31 23.55
N ARG A 125 1.27 3.37 24.37
CA ARG A 125 2.47 4.15 24.68
C ARG A 125 3.55 3.29 25.38
N ALA A 126 3.13 2.45 26.33
CA ALA A 126 4.03 1.50 26.99
C ALA A 126 4.62 0.48 26.00
N TYR A 127 3.79 -0.05 25.09
CA TYR A 127 4.24 -0.94 24.02
C TYR A 127 5.25 -0.27 23.09
N ARG A 128 4.95 0.95 22.61
CA ARG A 128 5.87 1.73 21.75
C ARG A 128 7.22 1.97 22.41
N LYS A 129 7.26 2.20 23.73
CA LYS A 129 8.51 2.30 24.49
C LYS A 129 9.31 1.01 24.45
N LEU A 130 8.66 -0.14 24.67
CA LEU A 130 9.32 -1.46 24.57
C LEU A 130 9.83 -1.75 23.16
N VAL A 131 9.06 -1.38 22.13
CA VAL A 131 9.52 -1.48 20.72
C VAL A 131 10.75 -0.60 20.50
N ARG A 132 10.73 0.65 20.98
CA ARG A 132 11.88 1.56 20.86
C ARG A 132 13.14 0.97 21.48
N GLU A 133 13.03 0.43 22.69
CA GLU A 133 14.14 -0.23 23.39
C GLU A 133 14.63 -1.48 22.63
N ARG A 134 13.69 -2.31 22.12
CA ARG A 134 14.04 -3.50 21.34
C ARG A 134 14.75 -3.16 20.04
N VAL A 135 14.26 -2.19 19.27
CA VAL A 135 14.86 -1.83 17.98
C VAL A 135 16.21 -1.13 18.18
N ASP A 136 16.37 -0.28 19.21
CA ASP A 136 17.70 0.24 19.59
C ASP A 136 18.69 -0.91 19.83
N GLN A 137 18.30 -1.90 20.65
CA GLN A 137 19.14 -3.06 20.93
C GLN A 137 19.50 -3.82 19.65
N VAL A 138 18.52 -4.08 18.77
CA VAL A 138 18.75 -4.71 17.46
C VAL A 138 19.76 -3.91 16.64
N ILE A 139 19.60 -2.57 16.55
CA ILE A 139 20.53 -1.71 15.81
C ILE A 139 21.92 -1.74 16.44
N ARG A 140 22.08 -1.96 17.75
CA ARG A 140 23.40 -2.05 18.40
C ARG A 140 24.09 -3.39 18.19
N GLU A 141 23.32 -4.48 18.20
CA GLU A 141 23.86 -5.85 18.26
C GLU A 141 23.93 -6.54 16.90
N LEU A 142 23.03 -6.22 15.97
CA LEU A 142 22.94 -6.88 14.67
C LEU A 142 24.24 -6.65 13.85
N PRO A 143 24.86 -7.68 13.27
CA PRO A 143 26.03 -7.51 12.41
C PRO A 143 25.72 -6.60 11.22
N LEU A 144 26.52 -5.54 11.05
CA LEU A 144 26.36 -4.56 9.98
C LEU A 144 27.52 -4.68 8.98
N ASN A 145 27.19 -4.86 7.71
CA ASN A 145 28.12 -4.78 6.58
C ASN A 145 27.66 -3.67 5.62
N LEU A 146 28.64 -2.98 5.02
CA LEU A 146 28.39 -1.96 4.00
C LEU A 146 28.70 -2.51 2.59
N PRO A 147 28.00 -2.05 1.54
CA PRO A 147 26.86 -1.12 1.58
C PRO A 147 25.57 -1.78 2.09
N ILE A 148 24.64 -0.98 2.64
CA ILE A 148 23.30 -1.46 2.97
C ILE A 148 22.45 -1.44 1.69
N ASN A 149 21.98 -2.61 1.25
CA ASN A 149 21.10 -2.80 0.10
C ASN A 149 19.96 -3.78 0.49
N TRP A 150 19.09 -4.16 -0.46
CA TRP A 150 17.94 -5.05 -0.19
C TRP A 150 18.28 -6.41 0.43
N LYS A 151 19.53 -6.89 0.30
CA LYS A 151 19.98 -8.14 0.92
C LYS A 151 20.50 -7.95 2.35
N SER A 152 20.71 -6.71 2.77
CA SER A 152 21.19 -6.37 4.11
C SER A 152 20.04 -6.39 5.11
N PRO A 153 20.16 -7.07 6.26
CA PRO A 153 19.17 -7.01 7.34
C PRO A 153 18.86 -5.58 7.82
N PHE A 154 19.84 -4.67 7.74
CA PHE A 154 19.64 -3.26 8.11
C PHE A 154 18.69 -2.51 7.17
N TRP A 155 18.44 -3.03 5.96
CA TRP A 155 17.42 -2.48 5.06
C TRP A 155 16.03 -2.53 5.69
N ILE A 156 15.73 -3.59 6.46
CA ILE A 156 14.44 -3.78 7.14
C ILE A 156 14.26 -2.76 8.27
N ILE A 157 15.35 -2.41 8.96
CA ILE A 157 15.33 -1.37 9.99
C ILE A 157 15.05 0.00 9.35
N ILE A 158 15.75 0.33 8.27
CA ILE A 158 15.53 1.60 7.56
C ILE A 158 14.12 1.66 6.97
N MET A 159 13.62 0.55 6.42
CA MET A 159 12.23 0.43 5.97
C MET A 159 11.25 0.78 7.08
N GLY A 160 11.43 0.27 8.29
CA GLY A 160 10.59 0.66 9.43
C GLY A 160 10.67 2.16 9.76
N ILE A 161 11.87 2.75 9.66
CA ILE A 161 12.07 4.19 9.88
C ILE A 161 11.34 5.02 8.83
N GLU A 162 11.52 4.71 7.54
CA GLU A 162 10.88 5.46 6.45
C GLU A 162 9.36 5.24 6.44
N HIS A 163 8.89 4.04 6.77
CA HIS A 163 7.47 3.76 6.97
C HIS A 163 6.85 4.64 8.07
N ALA A 164 7.54 4.79 9.22
CA ALA A 164 7.06 5.67 10.28
C ALA A 164 6.97 7.14 9.83
N ARG A 165 7.80 7.58 8.88
CA ARG A 165 7.75 8.94 8.31
C ARG A 165 6.55 9.15 7.39
N ILE A 166 6.17 8.14 6.61
CA ILE A 166 4.90 8.16 5.85
C ILE A 166 3.71 8.36 6.79
N HIS A 167 3.72 7.65 7.93
CA HIS A 167 2.66 7.76 8.92
C HIS A 167 2.69 9.05 9.74
N LEU A 168 3.85 9.70 9.87
CA LEU A 168 3.93 11.05 10.42
C LEU A 168 3.10 12.02 9.56
N GLU A 169 3.33 12.02 8.25
CA GLU A 169 2.58 12.87 7.32
C GLU A 169 1.09 12.48 7.31
N THR A 170 0.77 11.21 7.15
CA THR A 170 -0.62 10.70 7.13
C THR A 170 -1.37 11.09 8.40
N SER A 171 -0.76 10.89 9.58
CA SER A 171 -1.38 11.24 10.86
C SER A 171 -1.65 12.74 10.95
N SER A 172 -0.75 13.58 10.45
CA SER A 172 -0.93 15.04 10.50
C SER A 172 -2.14 15.52 9.69
N VAL A 173 -2.42 14.88 8.56
CA VAL A 173 -3.60 15.14 7.73
C VAL A 173 -4.88 14.73 8.46
N LEU A 174 -4.89 13.56 9.10
CA LEU A 174 -6.06 13.10 9.85
C LEU A 174 -6.30 13.94 11.12
N ILE A 175 -5.25 14.34 11.84
CA ILE A 175 -5.33 15.29 12.96
C ILE A 175 -5.99 16.59 12.49
N ARG A 176 -5.61 17.12 11.32
CA ARG A 176 -6.18 18.35 10.76
C ARG A 176 -7.68 18.25 10.50
N GLN A 177 -8.16 17.05 10.15
CA GLN A 177 -9.59 16.77 9.92
C GLN A 177 -10.40 16.65 11.21
N LEU A 178 -9.76 16.42 12.36
CA LEU A 178 -10.47 16.39 13.64
C LEU A 178 -10.99 17.78 14.05
N PRO A 179 -12.10 17.82 14.82
CA PRO A 179 -12.57 19.04 15.46
C PRO A 179 -11.52 19.70 16.36
N LEU A 180 -11.39 21.01 16.26
CA LEU A 180 -10.43 21.82 17.03
C LEU A 180 -10.51 21.63 18.55
N LYS A 181 -11.71 21.37 19.09
CA LYS A 181 -11.95 21.15 20.52
C LYS A 181 -11.09 20.03 21.13
N TYR A 182 -10.62 19.10 20.30
CA TYR A 182 -9.79 17.96 20.71
C TYR A 182 -8.30 18.27 20.71
N LEU A 183 -7.90 19.40 20.13
CA LEU A 183 -6.51 19.70 19.82
C LEU A 183 -5.99 20.90 20.62
N LYS A 184 -4.69 20.90 20.87
CA LYS A 184 -3.95 21.99 21.49
C LYS A 184 -2.69 22.30 20.66
N PRO A 185 -2.12 23.51 20.81
CA PRO A 185 -0.86 23.84 20.16
C PRO A 185 0.27 22.88 20.52
N ILE A 186 1.09 22.55 19.53
CA ILE A 186 2.30 21.75 19.71
C ILE A 186 3.47 22.70 19.98
N GLU A 187 4.15 22.51 21.11
CA GLU A 187 5.30 23.34 21.51
C GLU A 187 6.46 23.20 20.51
N GLY A 188 7.07 24.31 20.10
CA GLY A 188 8.22 24.31 19.18
C GLY A 188 7.87 24.25 17.69
N TRP A 189 6.60 24.03 17.32
CA TRP A 189 6.14 24.17 15.94
C TRP A 189 6.13 25.64 15.52
N ASN A 190 6.67 25.91 14.34
CA ASN A 190 6.76 27.24 13.76
C ASN A 190 5.81 27.39 12.58
N ILE A 191 4.64 27.95 12.84
CA ILE A 191 3.66 28.26 11.79
C ILE A 191 4.12 29.52 11.05
N CYS A 192 4.03 29.50 9.72
CA CYS A 192 4.35 30.68 8.93
C CYS A 192 3.38 31.82 9.27
N ALA A 193 3.91 32.98 9.65
CA ALA A 193 3.10 34.18 9.91
C ALA A 193 2.98 35.09 8.67
N GLU A 194 3.73 34.79 7.61
CA GLU A 194 3.74 35.61 6.41
C GLU A 194 2.48 35.35 5.59
N ASN A 195 1.67 36.40 5.43
CA ASN A 195 0.51 36.44 4.57
C ASN A 195 0.60 37.67 3.67
N GLY A 196 0.11 37.57 2.44
CA GLY A 196 0.15 38.65 1.47
C GLY A 196 -0.89 38.48 0.36
N LEU A 197 -0.89 39.43 -0.57
CA LEU A 197 -1.70 39.29 -1.77
C LEU A 197 -1.23 38.07 -2.58
N PRO A 198 -2.15 37.27 -3.15
CA PRO A 198 -1.79 36.17 -4.00
C PRO A 198 -0.99 36.68 -5.20
N PRO A 199 0.20 36.13 -5.50
CA PRO A 199 0.94 36.54 -6.67
C PRO A 199 0.17 36.13 -7.93
N ALA A 200 0.14 37.01 -8.93
CA ALA A 200 -0.41 36.66 -10.24
C ALA A 200 0.46 35.57 -10.88
N ASN A 201 -0.16 34.45 -11.25
CA ASN A 201 0.54 33.32 -11.83
C ASN A 201 0.72 33.51 -13.34
N SER A 202 1.82 32.98 -13.89
CA SER A 202 2.15 33.05 -15.31
C SER A 202 2.76 31.74 -15.77
N LEU A 203 2.51 31.36 -17.03
CA LEU A 203 3.14 30.18 -17.63
C LEU A 203 4.54 30.55 -18.16
N LEU A 204 5.57 29.87 -17.65
CA LEU A 204 6.96 30.03 -18.07
C LEU A 204 7.39 28.83 -18.92
N PRO A 205 8.27 29.02 -19.93
CA PRO A 205 8.75 27.93 -20.75
C PRO A 205 9.62 26.96 -19.94
N VAL A 206 9.46 25.67 -20.22
CA VAL A 206 10.31 24.59 -19.73
C VAL A 206 10.91 23.89 -20.94
N GLU A 207 12.24 23.81 -20.99
CA GLU A 207 12.93 23.14 -22.08
C GLU A 207 12.62 21.64 -22.09
N GLY A 208 12.24 21.12 -23.26
CA GLY A 208 12.10 19.67 -23.47
C GLY A 208 13.44 18.95 -23.33
N GLY A 209 13.43 17.63 -23.28
CA GLY A 209 14.64 16.85 -23.10
C GLY A 209 14.38 15.38 -22.77
N LEU A 210 15.45 14.62 -22.59
CA LEU A 210 15.36 13.25 -22.10
C LEU A 210 15.22 13.27 -20.58
N VAL A 211 14.15 12.66 -20.09
CA VAL A 211 13.93 12.36 -18.67
C VAL A 211 14.34 10.92 -18.40
N LYS A 212 15.07 10.69 -17.31
CA LYS A 212 15.46 9.37 -16.83
C LYS A 212 14.97 9.20 -15.40
N MET A 213 14.25 8.11 -15.18
CA MET A 213 13.63 7.76 -13.90
C MET A 213 13.93 6.30 -13.59
N GLY A 214 13.90 5.98 -12.30
CA GLY A 214 14.27 4.67 -11.77
C GLY A 214 15.61 4.72 -11.05
N LYS A 215 15.59 4.37 -9.76
CA LYS A 215 16.77 4.22 -8.93
C LYS A 215 17.59 3.03 -9.37
N ASP A 216 18.90 3.21 -9.35
CA ASP A 216 19.87 2.14 -9.51
C ASP A 216 19.88 1.25 -8.25
N ARG A 217 20.19 -0.05 -8.37
CA ARG A 217 20.19 -0.96 -7.21
C ARG A 217 21.37 -0.67 -6.26
N GLU A 218 22.35 0.09 -6.75
CA GLU A 218 23.54 0.54 -6.05
C GLU A 218 23.41 2.02 -5.63
N ASP A 219 22.23 2.63 -5.80
CA ASP A 219 21.93 3.98 -5.32
C ASP A 219 22.21 4.08 -3.80
N PRO A 220 22.90 5.16 -3.37
CA PRO A 220 23.31 5.28 -1.98
C PRO A 220 22.17 5.64 -1.03
N LEU A 221 20.99 6.01 -1.52
CA LEU A 221 19.85 6.40 -0.70
C LEU A 221 18.80 5.29 -0.66
N TYR A 222 18.07 5.24 0.45
CA TYR A 222 16.91 4.36 0.54
C TYR A 222 15.85 4.75 -0.50
N GLY A 223 15.21 3.74 -1.10
CA GLY A 223 14.05 3.92 -1.97
C GLY A 223 13.05 2.79 -1.78
N TRP A 224 11.77 3.09 -2.01
CA TRP A 224 10.74 2.06 -2.08
C TRP A 224 10.85 1.24 -3.36
N ASP A 225 10.24 0.07 -3.39
CA ASP A 225 10.31 -0.85 -4.54
C ASP A 225 9.82 -0.22 -5.86
N ASN A 226 8.78 0.62 -5.80
CA ASN A 226 8.24 1.36 -6.95
C ASN A 226 9.22 2.40 -7.54
N GLU A 227 10.27 2.77 -6.82
CA GLU A 227 11.27 3.75 -7.28
C GLU A 227 12.35 3.07 -8.14
N TYR A 228 12.47 1.74 -8.10
CA TYR A 228 13.45 0.99 -8.89
C TYR A 228 12.89 0.54 -10.25
N GLY A 229 13.82 0.20 -11.14
CA GLY A 229 13.54 -0.15 -12.52
C GLY A 229 14.05 0.95 -13.44
N HIS A 230 13.56 0.99 -14.67
CA HIS A 230 14.04 1.94 -15.66
C HIS A 230 12.87 2.53 -16.44
N HIS A 231 12.81 3.85 -16.49
CA HIS A 231 11.90 4.58 -17.35
C HIS A 231 12.64 5.72 -18.04
N LYS A 232 12.37 5.91 -19.33
CA LYS A 232 12.97 6.95 -20.17
C LYS A 232 11.93 7.53 -21.09
N MET A 233 11.77 8.85 -21.07
CA MET A 233 10.85 9.56 -21.94
C MET A 233 11.54 10.80 -22.52
N LYS A 234 11.31 11.07 -23.81
CA LYS A 234 11.75 12.32 -24.44
C LYS A 234 10.57 13.29 -24.48
N LEU A 235 10.65 14.36 -23.69
CA LEU A 235 9.64 15.41 -23.64
C LEU A 235 9.90 16.50 -24.68
N ARG A 236 8.84 16.98 -25.30
CA ARG A 236 8.82 18.25 -26.04
C ARG A 236 8.80 19.42 -25.05
N PRO A 237 9.31 20.61 -25.45
CA PRO A 237 9.16 21.81 -24.63
C PRO A 237 7.68 22.07 -24.29
N PHE A 238 7.44 22.56 -23.08
CA PHE A 238 6.10 22.88 -22.57
C PHE A 238 6.17 24.17 -21.75
N LYS A 239 5.05 24.60 -21.16
CA LYS A 239 5.06 25.67 -20.16
C LYS A 239 4.47 25.20 -18.85
N ALA A 240 5.00 25.68 -17.74
CA ALA A 240 4.49 25.40 -16.41
C ALA A 240 4.15 26.70 -15.69
N SER A 241 3.18 26.67 -14.78
CA SER A 241 2.89 27.81 -13.93
C SER A 241 4.12 28.17 -13.11
N LYS A 242 4.39 29.47 -12.93
CA LYS A 242 5.55 29.98 -12.19
C LYS A 242 5.48 29.56 -10.73
N TYR A 243 4.32 29.78 -10.13
CA TYR A 243 4.00 29.42 -8.75
C TYR A 243 3.08 28.18 -8.73
N LEU A 244 3.05 27.48 -7.61
CA LEU A 244 1.93 26.57 -7.31
C LEU A 244 0.62 27.36 -7.31
N CYS A 245 -0.50 26.69 -7.56
CA CYS A 245 -1.82 27.33 -7.47
C CYS A 245 -2.03 27.83 -6.03
N SER A 246 -2.22 29.15 -5.87
CA SER A 246 -2.45 29.76 -4.56
C SER A 246 -3.92 29.67 -4.16
N ASN A 247 -4.22 29.81 -2.87
CA ASN A 247 -5.60 29.90 -2.38
C ASN A 247 -6.38 31.02 -3.11
N GLY A 248 -5.73 32.18 -3.34
CA GLY A 248 -6.36 33.29 -4.05
C GLY A 248 -6.61 33.02 -5.53
N GLU A 249 -5.72 32.25 -6.17
CA GLU A 249 -5.95 31.80 -7.55
C GLU A 249 -7.09 30.77 -7.61
N PHE A 250 -7.15 29.84 -6.66
CA PHE A 250 -8.20 28.84 -6.58
C PHE A 250 -9.57 29.44 -6.22
N LEU A 251 -9.60 30.53 -5.44
CA LEU A 251 -10.84 31.25 -5.12
C LEU A 251 -11.57 31.69 -6.40
N ALA A 252 -10.85 32.11 -7.44
CA ALA A 252 -11.47 32.52 -8.69
C ALA A 252 -12.27 31.38 -9.36
N PHE A 253 -11.83 30.12 -9.20
CA PHE A 253 -12.58 28.94 -9.65
C PHE A 253 -13.84 28.72 -8.81
N VAL A 254 -13.73 28.84 -7.48
CA VAL A 254 -14.86 28.73 -6.55
C VAL A 254 -15.93 29.79 -6.85
N GLU A 255 -15.52 31.05 -7.00
CA GLU A 255 -16.42 32.19 -7.28
C GLU A 255 -17.07 32.11 -8.66
N ALA A 256 -16.36 31.57 -9.66
CA ALA A 256 -16.91 31.30 -10.98
C ALA A 256 -17.94 30.15 -11.01
N GLY A 257 -18.23 29.52 -9.86
CA GLY A 257 -19.16 28.39 -9.78
C GLY A 257 -18.53 27.07 -10.19
N GLY A 258 -17.22 26.93 -10.08
CA GLY A 258 -16.48 25.72 -10.45
C GLY A 258 -17.01 24.43 -9.81
N TYR A 259 -17.44 24.49 -8.55
CA TYR A 259 -18.05 23.35 -7.85
C TYR A 259 -19.51 23.10 -8.26
N ARG A 260 -20.18 24.02 -8.96
CA ARG A 260 -21.59 23.90 -9.37
C ARG A 260 -21.77 23.40 -10.82
N GLU A 261 -20.71 23.37 -11.60
CA GLU A 261 -20.75 23.11 -13.05
C GLU A 261 -20.09 21.77 -13.41
N GLU A 262 -20.90 20.76 -13.76
CA GLU A 262 -20.46 19.37 -14.05
C GLU A 262 -19.40 19.29 -15.14
N LYS A 263 -19.50 20.16 -16.16
CA LYS A 263 -18.59 20.19 -17.31
C LYS A 263 -17.11 20.36 -16.97
N TYR A 264 -16.78 20.86 -15.78
CA TYR A 264 -15.38 21.00 -15.35
C TYR A 264 -14.83 19.73 -14.73
N TRP A 265 -15.67 18.79 -14.31
CA TRP A 265 -15.26 17.60 -13.57
C TRP A 265 -15.14 16.39 -14.49
N THR A 266 -14.30 15.43 -14.10
CA THR A 266 -14.42 14.06 -14.61
C THR A 266 -15.66 13.40 -14.02
N GLU A 267 -16.10 12.27 -14.59
CA GLU A 267 -17.22 11.49 -14.03
C GLU A 267 -16.97 11.09 -12.56
N GLU A 268 -15.77 10.58 -12.25
CA GLU A 268 -15.31 10.31 -10.88
C GLU A 268 -15.36 11.57 -10.00
N GLY A 269 -14.84 12.69 -10.52
CA GLY A 269 -14.79 13.96 -9.80
C GLY A 269 -16.18 14.51 -9.47
N TRP A 270 -17.10 14.45 -10.42
CA TRP A 270 -18.48 14.90 -10.22
C TRP A 270 -19.24 14.01 -9.24
N SER A 271 -19.02 12.69 -9.33
CA SER A 271 -19.60 11.72 -8.41
C SER A 271 -19.13 11.98 -6.98
N TRP A 272 -17.83 12.16 -6.79
CA TRP A 272 -17.25 12.54 -5.49
C TRP A 272 -17.80 13.87 -4.98
N ARG A 273 -17.78 14.92 -5.81
CA ARG A 273 -18.25 16.26 -5.41
C ARG A 273 -19.69 16.19 -4.95
N SER A 274 -20.53 15.48 -5.70
CA SER A 274 -21.97 15.35 -5.42
C SER A 274 -22.22 14.53 -4.15
N TYR A 275 -21.47 13.44 -3.94
CA TYR A 275 -21.57 12.63 -2.72
C TYR A 275 -21.12 13.39 -1.47
N LYS A 276 -20.00 14.13 -1.56
CA LYS A 276 -19.48 14.93 -0.44
C LYS A 276 -20.18 16.28 -0.27
N GLU A 277 -21.05 16.66 -1.21
CA GLU A 277 -21.67 17.99 -1.31
C GLU A 277 -20.65 19.15 -1.21
N ALA A 278 -19.47 18.95 -1.82
CA ALA A 278 -18.36 19.89 -1.69
C ALA A 278 -18.63 21.20 -2.45
N GLU A 279 -18.43 22.35 -1.79
CA GLU A 279 -18.58 23.69 -2.39
C GLU A 279 -17.26 24.48 -2.50
N HIS A 280 -16.24 24.05 -1.78
CA HIS A 280 -14.91 24.64 -1.70
C HIS A 280 -13.94 23.61 -1.08
N PRO A 281 -12.61 23.85 -1.08
CA PRO A 281 -11.64 22.94 -0.47
C PRO A 281 -11.96 22.61 1.00
N LEU A 282 -11.72 21.36 1.42
CA LEU A 282 -12.12 20.83 2.74
C LEU A 282 -11.65 21.68 3.93
N PHE A 283 -10.43 22.21 3.85
CA PHE A 283 -9.80 22.95 4.94
C PHE A 283 -10.12 24.45 4.92
N TRP A 284 -10.89 24.93 3.95
CA TRP A 284 -11.42 26.29 3.99
C TRP A 284 -12.65 26.33 4.91
N LYS A 285 -12.73 27.35 5.76
CA LYS A 285 -13.87 27.59 6.63
C LYS A 285 -14.46 28.94 6.30
N LYS A 286 -15.76 28.97 6.04
CA LYS A 286 -16.51 30.19 5.77
C LYS A 286 -17.28 30.61 7.02
N GLU A 287 -17.00 31.81 7.51
CA GLU A 287 -17.68 32.42 8.66
C GLU A 287 -18.31 33.75 8.21
N GLY A 288 -19.59 33.71 7.82
CA GLY A 288 -20.24 34.84 7.17
C GLY A 288 -19.58 35.16 5.82
N ASP A 289 -19.04 36.37 5.67
CA ASP A 289 -18.31 36.80 4.47
C ASP A 289 -16.78 36.56 4.58
N ALA A 290 -16.29 36.13 5.75
CA ALA A 290 -14.87 35.89 5.98
C ALA A 290 -14.48 34.43 5.70
N TRP A 291 -13.26 34.25 5.21
CA TRP A 291 -12.65 32.95 5.02
C TRP A 291 -11.52 32.74 6.03
N LYS A 292 -11.41 31.51 6.54
CA LYS A 292 -10.30 31.02 7.34
C LYS A 292 -9.74 29.74 6.73
N LEU A 293 -8.48 29.46 7.05
CA LEU A 293 -7.82 28.20 6.72
C LEU A 293 -7.62 27.38 7.99
N ARG A 294 -8.11 26.14 7.97
CA ARG A 294 -7.83 25.12 8.99
C ARG A 294 -6.37 24.68 8.86
N LEU A 295 -5.56 24.89 9.89
CA LEU A 295 -4.23 24.29 10.05
C LEU A 295 -4.35 23.02 10.92
N VAL A 296 -3.24 22.32 11.21
CA VAL A 296 -3.26 21.05 11.97
C VAL A 296 -4.00 21.19 13.31
N TYR A 297 -3.63 22.17 14.14
CA TYR A 297 -4.23 22.36 15.49
C TYR A 297 -4.88 23.73 15.70
N SER A 298 -4.94 24.57 14.67
CA SER A 298 -5.44 25.94 14.75
C SER A 298 -6.17 26.35 13.47
N GLU A 299 -6.68 27.58 13.47
CA GLU A 299 -7.18 28.26 12.29
C GLU A 299 -6.47 29.60 12.16
N THR A 300 -6.34 30.07 10.92
CA THR A 300 -5.83 31.40 10.60
C THR A 300 -6.77 32.09 9.63
N ASP A 301 -6.78 33.42 9.62
CA ASP A 301 -7.39 34.19 8.54
C ASP A 301 -6.82 33.72 7.19
N MET A 302 -7.69 33.63 6.18
CA MET A 302 -7.35 32.98 4.91
C MET A 302 -6.06 33.56 4.29
N PRO A 303 -4.99 32.75 4.15
CA PRO A 303 -3.77 33.21 3.54
C PRO A 303 -3.83 32.99 2.03
N TRP A 304 -4.32 34.00 1.31
CA TRP A 304 -4.55 33.91 -0.13
C TRP A 304 -3.27 33.63 -0.93
N SER A 305 -2.10 34.05 -0.44
CA SER A 305 -0.81 33.80 -1.09
C SER A 305 -0.22 32.41 -0.81
N TRP A 306 -0.80 31.60 0.07
CA TRP A 306 -0.35 30.22 0.34
C TRP A 306 -0.88 29.26 -0.73
N PRO A 307 -0.29 28.07 -0.91
CA PRO A 307 -0.80 27.10 -1.87
C PRO A 307 -2.22 26.65 -1.50
N ALA A 308 -3.04 26.40 -2.51
CA ALA A 308 -4.30 25.70 -2.33
C ALA A 308 -4.03 24.22 -2.04
N GLU A 309 -4.54 23.73 -0.91
CA GLU A 309 -4.49 22.32 -0.53
C GLU A 309 -5.80 21.64 -0.91
N VAL A 310 -5.77 20.79 -1.93
CA VAL A 310 -6.93 20.18 -2.59
C VAL A 310 -6.64 18.73 -2.97
N ASN A 311 -7.68 17.93 -3.19
CA ASN A 311 -7.51 16.60 -3.76
C ASN A 311 -7.29 16.66 -5.28
N TYR A 312 -6.97 15.52 -5.91
CA TYR A 312 -6.72 15.45 -7.34
C TYR A 312 -7.93 15.87 -8.18
N LEU A 313 -9.13 15.46 -7.76
CA LEU A 313 -10.39 15.70 -8.50
C LEU A 313 -10.68 17.19 -8.61
N GLU A 314 -10.50 17.93 -7.51
CA GLU A 314 -10.60 19.38 -7.45
C GLU A 314 -9.51 20.07 -8.30
N ALA A 315 -8.25 19.61 -8.20
CA ALA A 315 -7.15 20.14 -9.00
C ALA A 315 -7.37 19.96 -10.51
N LYS A 316 -7.90 18.80 -10.91
CA LYS A 316 -8.25 18.51 -12.30
C LYS A 316 -9.41 19.39 -12.78
N ALA A 317 -10.44 19.58 -11.95
CA ALA A 317 -11.56 20.45 -12.28
C ALA A 317 -11.15 21.91 -12.46
N PHE A 318 -10.26 22.40 -11.59
CA PHE A 318 -9.65 23.72 -11.75
C PHE A 318 -8.91 23.84 -13.10
N CYS A 319 -8.12 22.85 -13.49
CA CYS A 319 -7.37 22.89 -14.76
C CYS A 319 -8.31 22.92 -15.98
N ASN A 320 -9.41 22.16 -15.94
CA ASN A 320 -10.43 22.16 -16.98
C ASN A 320 -11.13 23.52 -17.09
N TRP A 321 -11.51 24.13 -15.96
CA TRP A 321 -12.04 25.49 -15.93
C TRP A 321 -11.02 26.51 -16.45
N LYS A 322 -9.76 26.43 -16.00
CA LYS A 322 -8.68 27.32 -16.44
C LYS A 322 -8.47 27.22 -17.95
N SER A 323 -8.60 26.03 -18.51
CA SER A 323 -8.53 25.81 -19.95
C SER A 323 -9.63 26.55 -20.69
N GLU A 324 -10.88 26.45 -20.24
CA GLU A 324 -12.02 27.14 -20.83
C GLU A 324 -11.84 28.67 -20.80
N VAL A 325 -11.54 29.23 -19.63
CA VAL A 325 -11.47 30.70 -19.46
C VAL A 325 -10.25 31.33 -20.14
N THR A 326 -9.18 30.56 -20.36
CA THR A 326 -7.96 31.06 -21.03
C THR A 326 -7.88 30.68 -22.51
N GLY A 327 -8.70 29.74 -22.98
CA GLY A 327 -8.59 29.15 -24.32
C GLY A 327 -7.30 28.36 -24.56
N ARG A 328 -6.58 27.97 -23.48
CA ARG A 328 -5.33 27.21 -23.54
C ARG A 328 -5.54 25.78 -23.05
N SER A 329 -4.70 24.86 -23.48
CA SER A 329 -4.73 23.47 -23.00
C SER A 329 -4.03 23.36 -21.64
N ILE A 330 -4.74 23.66 -20.56
CA ILE A 330 -4.22 23.60 -19.18
C ILE A 330 -4.56 22.26 -18.54
N ARG A 331 -3.55 21.58 -18.01
CA ARG A 331 -3.71 20.31 -17.28
C ARG A 331 -2.74 20.22 -16.10
N LEU A 332 -2.88 19.19 -15.27
CA LEU A 332 -1.84 18.89 -14.28
C LEU A 332 -0.58 18.37 -15.01
N ALA A 333 0.58 18.52 -14.37
CA ALA A 333 1.83 17.97 -14.92
C ALA A 333 1.78 16.43 -14.94
N THR A 334 2.55 15.80 -15.82
CA THR A 334 2.89 14.38 -15.66
C THR A 334 4.07 14.23 -14.69
N GLU A 335 4.30 13.01 -14.18
CA GLU A 335 5.48 12.69 -13.37
C GLU A 335 6.78 13.09 -14.11
N GLU A 336 6.89 12.78 -15.40
CA GLU A 336 8.07 13.08 -16.22
C GLU A 336 8.28 14.59 -16.40
N GLU A 337 7.20 15.36 -16.57
CA GLU A 337 7.27 16.82 -16.65
C GLU A 337 7.76 17.43 -15.35
N TRP A 338 7.33 16.88 -14.20
CA TRP A 338 7.84 17.29 -12.90
C TRP A 338 9.34 16.96 -12.76
N TYR A 339 9.77 15.74 -13.10
CA TYR A 339 11.21 15.37 -13.09
C TYR A 339 12.03 16.27 -13.99
N ARG A 340 11.50 16.66 -15.16
CA ARG A 340 12.20 17.58 -16.06
C ARG A 340 12.44 18.93 -15.41
N MET A 341 11.45 19.47 -14.69
CA MET A 341 11.60 20.73 -13.95
C MET A 341 12.60 20.59 -12.80
N HIS A 342 12.51 19.51 -12.03
CA HIS A 342 13.45 19.20 -10.95
C HIS A 342 14.90 19.12 -11.45
N ASP A 343 15.15 18.35 -12.51
CA ASP A 343 16.48 18.14 -13.09
C ASP A 343 17.07 19.44 -13.67
N LEU A 344 16.25 20.27 -14.33
CA LEU A 344 16.69 21.57 -14.85
C LEU A 344 17.07 22.55 -13.74
N ALA A 345 16.39 22.48 -12.59
CA ALA A 345 16.71 23.27 -11.42
C ALA A 345 17.93 22.76 -10.64
N GLN A 346 18.50 21.61 -11.03
CA GLN A 346 19.69 21.01 -10.41
C GLN A 346 19.57 20.87 -8.89
N ILE A 347 18.39 20.46 -8.43
CA ILE A 347 18.10 20.33 -7.01
C ILE A 347 18.81 19.06 -6.49
N PRO A 348 19.74 19.18 -5.51
CA PRO A 348 20.38 18.02 -4.89
C PRO A 348 19.39 17.24 -4.02
N ASP A 349 19.70 15.98 -3.70
CA ASP A 349 18.92 15.20 -2.74
C ASP A 349 19.14 15.63 -1.28
N GLN A 350 18.17 15.28 -0.44
CA GLN A 350 18.06 15.63 0.98
C GLN A 350 19.35 15.59 1.82
N PRO A 351 20.16 14.51 1.77
CA PRO A 351 21.33 14.40 2.65
C PRO A 351 22.50 15.28 2.21
N TYR A 352 22.41 15.89 1.02
CA TYR A 352 23.41 16.80 0.46
C TYR A 352 23.02 18.28 0.63
N TRP A 353 21.92 18.58 1.33
CA TRP A 353 21.51 19.93 1.63
C TRP A 353 22.31 20.51 2.80
N ASP A 354 22.87 21.72 2.62
CA ASP A 354 23.31 22.54 3.75
C ASP A 354 22.11 23.06 4.56
N LYS A 355 21.02 23.36 3.86
CA LYS A 355 19.70 23.73 4.37
C LYS A 355 18.66 23.35 3.32
N ALA A 356 17.48 22.89 3.73
CA ALA A 356 16.39 22.58 2.79
C ALA A 356 16.13 23.77 1.83
N PRO A 357 16.19 23.56 0.49
CA PRO A 357 16.05 24.64 -0.48
C PRO A 357 14.58 25.07 -0.70
N GLY A 358 13.62 24.29 -0.18
CA GLY A 358 12.19 24.62 -0.13
C GLY A 358 11.62 24.47 1.28
N ASN A 359 10.32 24.73 1.45
CA ASN A 359 9.59 24.45 2.70
C ASN A 359 9.32 22.94 2.81
N ILE A 360 10.33 22.14 3.17
CA ILE A 360 10.28 20.67 3.24
C ILE A 360 11.10 20.20 4.45
N ASN A 361 10.98 18.92 4.83
CA ASN A 361 11.75 18.29 5.90
C ASN A 361 11.58 18.97 7.26
N MET A 362 10.48 19.71 7.47
CA MET A 362 10.18 20.48 8.69
C MET A 362 11.26 21.51 9.08
N GLU A 363 12.17 21.89 8.18
CA GLU A 363 13.32 22.75 8.50
C GLU A 363 12.96 24.25 8.61
N HIS A 364 11.86 24.68 7.99
CA HIS A 364 11.43 26.08 8.00
C HIS A 364 10.15 26.28 8.80
N TYR A 365 9.03 25.72 8.30
CA TYR A 365 7.71 25.86 8.90
C TYR A 365 7.02 24.51 9.08
N GLN A 366 6.15 24.44 10.09
CA GLN A 366 5.21 23.33 10.31
C GLN A 366 3.82 23.68 9.76
N SER A 367 3.83 24.32 8.59
CA SER A 367 2.67 24.78 7.84
C SER A 367 3.10 25.09 6.40
N PRO A 368 2.15 25.28 5.47
CA PRO A 368 2.45 25.96 4.22
C PRO A 368 2.93 27.41 4.45
N CYS A 369 3.45 28.01 3.39
CA CYS A 369 3.92 29.40 3.35
C CYS A 369 3.61 30.02 1.98
N PRO A 370 3.83 31.34 1.77
CA PRO A 370 3.55 31.97 0.49
C PRO A 370 4.26 31.31 -0.71
N VAL A 371 3.53 31.07 -1.81
CA VAL A 371 4.00 30.33 -3.00
C VAL A 371 5.16 31.01 -3.74
N ASN A 372 5.51 32.24 -3.37
CA ASN A 372 6.59 33.04 -3.95
C ASN A 372 7.80 33.16 -3.02
N LYS A 373 7.94 32.28 -2.03
CA LYS A 373 9.00 32.35 -1.02
C LYS A 373 10.28 31.60 -1.41
N PHE A 374 10.18 30.38 -1.94
CA PHE A 374 11.34 29.54 -2.27
C PHE A 374 11.53 29.43 -3.78
N ALA A 375 12.57 30.09 -4.30
CA ALA A 375 12.86 30.19 -5.73
C ALA A 375 13.85 29.11 -6.20
N PHE A 376 13.62 28.60 -7.41
CA PHE A 376 14.45 27.67 -8.17
C PHE A 376 14.64 28.24 -9.58
N GLY A 377 15.50 29.26 -9.70
CA GLY A 377 15.54 30.13 -10.88
C GLY A 377 14.27 30.98 -10.95
N ASP A 378 13.56 30.94 -12.08
CA ASP A 378 12.31 31.69 -12.25
C ASP A 378 11.08 30.99 -11.66
N PHE A 379 11.18 29.67 -11.41
CA PHE A 379 10.11 28.88 -10.78
C PHE A 379 10.23 28.93 -9.26
N TYR A 380 9.14 28.61 -8.56
CA TYR A 380 9.08 28.57 -7.10
C TYR A 380 8.44 27.29 -6.62
N ASP A 381 8.83 26.76 -5.46
CA ASP A 381 8.26 25.53 -4.87
C ASP A 381 8.25 24.36 -5.88
N ILE A 382 9.40 24.06 -6.50
CA ILE A 382 9.55 22.80 -7.28
C ILE A 382 9.52 21.60 -6.33
N ILE A 383 10.13 21.74 -5.15
CA ILE A 383 9.98 20.83 -4.01
C ILE A 383 9.45 21.59 -2.78
N GLY A 384 8.76 20.88 -1.90
CA GLY A 384 8.23 21.40 -0.64
C GLY A 384 6.99 22.26 -0.78
N ASN A 385 6.60 22.84 0.36
CA ASN A 385 5.37 23.58 0.63
C ASN A 385 4.15 22.66 0.62
N VAL A 386 3.82 22.06 -0.52
CA VAL A 386 2.82 21.02 -0.65
C VAL A 386 3.26 20.01 -1.71
N TRP A 387 2.86 18.76 -1.55
CA TRP A 387 2.91 17.77 -2.61
C TRP A 387 2.20 18.29 -3.87
N GLN A 388 2.68 17.92 -5.05
CA GLN A 388 2.09 18.34 -6.33
C GLN A 388 1.41 17.15 -7.02
N TRP A 389 0.08 17.22 -7.17
CA TRP A 389 -0.68 16.24 -7.96
C TRP A 389 -0.23 16.20 -9.42
N THR A 390 -0.08 14.99 -9.94
CA THR A 390 0.22 14.72 -11.36
C THR A 390 -0.91 13.94 -12.04
N GLU A 391 -1.02 14.01 -13.37
CA GLU A 391 -1.95 13.16 -14.15
C GLU A 391 -1.48 11.71 -14.28
N THR A 392 -0.25 11.40 -13.84
CA THR A 392 0.33 10.07 -13.97
C THR A 392 -0.20 9.16 -12.85
N PRO A 393 -0.94 8.08 -13.19
CA PRO A 393 -1.26 7.05 -12.20
C PRO A 393 0.02 6.29 -11.82
N ILE A 394 0.08 5.77 -10.59
CA ILE A 394 1.23 4.98 -10.17
C ILE A 394 1.24 3.61 -10.87
N THR A 395 2.41 3.25 -11.40
CA THR A 395 2.70 1.95 -12.00
C THR A 395 4.15 1.58 -11.71
N GLY A 396 4.48 0.29 -11.84
CA GLY A 396 5.87 -0.18 -11.78
C GLY A 396 6.67 0.25 -13.02
N PHE A 397 7.93 0.66 -12.83
CA PHE A 397 8.84 0.86 -13.95
C PHE A 397 9.22 -0.47 -14.63
N SER A 398 9.79 -0.39 -15.84
CA SER A 398 10.35 -1.58 -16.48
C SER A 398 11.45 -2.18 -15.62
N GLY A 399 11.31 -3.45 -15.23
CA GLY A 399 12.22 -4.11 -14.29
C GLY A 399 11.92 -3.83 -12.81
N PHE A 400 10.75 -3.26 -12.50
CA PHE A 400 10.19 -3.25 -11.16
C PHE A 400 10.20 -4.66 -10.57
N LYS A 401 10.52 -4.76 -9.28
CA LYS A 401 10.42 -5.99 -8.50
C LYS A 401 9.89 -5.63 -7.14
N VAL A 402 8.93 -6.39 -6.66
CA VAL A 402 8.38 -6.26 -5.32
C VAL A 402 9.47 -6.50 -4.28
N HIS A 403 9.47 -5.73 -3.19
CA HIS A 403 10.38 -6.01 -2.07
C HIS A 403 9.92 -7.25 -1.29
N PRO A 404 10.80 -8.24 -1.02
CA PRO A 404 10.40 -9.55 -0.48
C PRO A 404 9.77 -9.51 0.92
N PHE A 405 10.04 -8.48 1.70
CA PHE A 405 9.53 -8.32 3.07
C PHE A 405 8.40 -7.29 3.19
N TYR A 406 8.01 -6.63 2.10
CA TYR A 406 6.91 -5.66 2.12
C TYR A 406 6.24 -5.61 0.74
N ASP A 407 5.45 -6.64 0.48
CA ASP A 407 4.92 -6.97 -0.84
C ASP A 407 3.61 -6.24 -1.19
N ASP A 408 2.93 -5.71 -0.18
CA ASP A 408 1.69 -4.94 -0.24
C ASP A 408 1.90 -3.41 -0.23
N PHE A 409 3.14 -2.91 -0.22
CA PHE A 409 3.41 -1.46 -0.22
C PHE A 409 2.99 -0.79 -1.55
N SER A 410 3.50 -1.28 -2.69
CA SER A 410 3.31 -0.63 -3.99
C SER A 410 2.25 -1.31 -4.85
N THR A 411 2.28 -2.65 -4.91
CA THR A 411 1.53 -3.40 -5.92
C THR A 411 0.02 -3.22 -5.85
N PRO A 412 -0.61 -3.04 -4.67
CA PRO A 412 -2.04 -2.73 -4.61
C PRO A 412 -2.43 -1.40 -5.24
N THR A 413 -1.52 -0.42 -5.25
CA THR A 413 -1.80 0.92 -5.77
C THR A 413 -1.71 1.00 -7.30
N PHE A 414 -1.24 -0.06 -7.97
CA PHE A 414 -1.11 -0.12 -9.44
C PHE A 414 -2.46 -0.42 -10.11
N ASP A 415 -3.51 0.26 -9.68
CA ASP A 415 -4.91 0.03 -10.05
C ASP A 415 -5.47 1.11 -10.99
N LEU A 416 -4.63 2.06 -11.42
CA LEU A 416 -4.99 3.24 -12.19
C LEU A 416 -6.00 4.18 -11.52
N GLN A 417 -6.26 4.01 -10.22
CA GLN A 417 -7.11 4.88 -9.41
C GLN A 417 -6.29 5.72 -8.43
N HIS A 418 -5.02 5.38 -8.24
CA HIS A 418 -4.03 6.15 -7.52
C HIS A 418 -3.22 7.04 -8.44
N ASN A 419 -3.14 8.34 -8.12
CA ASN A 419 -2.31 9.29 -8.84
C ASN A 419 -1.08 9.68 -8.04
N LEU A 420 0.04 9.81 -8.75
CA LEU A 420 1.30 10.20 -8.15
C LEU A 420 1.27 11.67 -7.70
N ILE A 421 1.82 11.89 -6.52
CA ILE A 421 2.18 13.21 -6.01
C ILE A 421 3.70 13.34 -5.95
N LYS A 422 4.24 14.51 -6.30
CA LYS A 422 5.69 14.74 -6.37
C LYS A 422 6.14 15.95 -5.56
N GLY A 423 7.39 15.89 -5.09
CA GLY A 423 8.13 17.02 -4.51
C GLY A 423 8.03 17.24 -3.01
N GLY A 424 7.27 16.45 -2.27
CA GLY A 424 7.13 16.58 -0.82
C GLY A 424 6.33 17.80 -0.37
N SER A 425 5.75 17.73 0.82
CA SER A 425 5.14 18.85 1.54
C SER A 425 6.07 19.39 2.63
N TRP A 426 5.59 20.37 3.41
CA TRP A 426 6.32 20.92 4.54
C TRP A 426 6.65 19.91 5.64
N ILE A 427 5.86 18.82 5.76
CA ILE A 427 6.07 17.77 6.77
C ILE A 427 6.83 16.55 6.23
N SER A 428 6.91 16.39 4.91
CA SER A 428 7.60 15.27 4.27
C SER A 428 9.08 15.23 4.67
N THR A 429 9.52 14.09 5.20
CA THR A 429 10.89 13.89 5.70
C THR A 429 11.47 12.56 5.20
N GLY A 430 12.78 12.37 5.30
CA GLY A 430 13.40 11.12 4.84
C GLY A 430 13.25 10.90 3.35
N ASN A 431 12.84 9.70 2.92
CA ASN A 431 12.63 9.35 1.52
C ASN A 431 11.59 10.26 0.84
N GLU A 432 10.53 10.69 1.53
CA GLU A 432 9.50 11.60 0.99
C GLU A 432 10.07 12.94 0.49
N ALA A 433 11.24 13.32 1.00
CA ALA A 433 11.95 14.55 0.63
C ALA A 433 13.04 14.35 -0.44
N THR A 434 13.13 13.17 -1.05
CA THR A 434 14.11 12.86 -2.10
C THR A 434 13.52 13.04 -3.51
N ARG A 435 14.41 13.21 -4.50
CA ARG A 435 14.06 13.35 -5.93
C ARG A 435 13.22 12.17 -6.43
N ASP A 436 13.60 10.96 -6.02
CA ASP A 436 13.03 9.72 -6.57
C ASP A 436 11.80 9.20 -5.83
N ALA A 437 11.36 9.89 -4.77
CA ALA A 437 10.15 9.59 -4.03
C ALA A 437 8.93 9.41 -4.94
N ARG A 438 8.28 8.25 -4.91
CA ARG A 438 7.04 7.97 -5.65
C ARG A 438 5.93 7.55 -4.68
N TYR A 439 5.09 8.52 -4.34
CA TYR A 439 3.91 8.32 -3.50
C TYR A 439 2.65 8.56 -4.30
N ALA A 440 1.63 7.76 -4.03
CA ALA A 440 0.35 7.86 -4.72
C ALA A 440 -0.80 7.62 -3.76
N PHE A 441 -1.91 8.28 -4.03
CA PHE A 441 -3.11 8.23 -3.21
C PHE A 441 -4.33 8.17 -4.11
N ARG A 442 -5.43 7.58 -3.60
CA ARG A 442 -6.74 7.73 -4.25
C ARG A 442 -7.04 9.20 -4.43
N ARG A 443 -7.57 9.53 -5.61
CA ARG A 443 -7.76 10.92 -6.08
C ARG A 443 -8.65 11.78 -5.18
N HIS A 444 -9.53 11.15 -4.40
CA HIS A 444 -10.48 11.83 -3.53
C HIS A 444 -9.93 12.12 -2.12
N PHE A 445 -8.83 11.49 -1.71
CA PHE A 445 -8.24 11.74 -0.39
C PHE A 445 -7.52 13.09 -0.36
N TYR A 446 -7.70 13.81 0.75
CA TYR A 446 -6.90 14.98 1.05
C TYR A 446 -5.56 14.54 1.61
N GLN A 447 -4.51 15.21 1.16
CA GLN A 447 -3.14 15.15 1.68
C GLN A 447 -2.66 16.58 1.91
N HIS A 448 -1.42 16.79 2.37
CA HIS A 448 -0.74 18.08 2.26
C HIS A 448 -0.31 18.35 0.81
N ALA A 449 -1.29 18.33 -0.10
CA ALA A 449 -1.11 18.35 -1.54
C ALA A 449 -1.89 19.50 -2.17
N GLY A 450 -1.24 20.16 -3.12
CA GLY A 450 -1.81 21.11 -4.06
C GLY A 450 -1.39 20.71 -5.47
N PHE A 451 -1.17 21.70 -6.34
CA PHE A 451 -0.78 21.39 -7.72
C PHE A 451 -0.05 22.52 -8.43
N ARG A 452 0.71 22.11 -9.44
CA ARG A 452 1.23 22.95 -10.51
C ARG A 452 0.55 22.54 -11.81
N TYR A 453 0.08 23.53 -12.57
CA TYR A 453 -0.54 23.27 -13.87
C TYR A 453 0.42 23.62 -15.01
N VAL A 454 0.23 22.94 -16.15
CA VAL A 454 1.06 23.07 -17.34
C VAL A 454 0.21 23.33 -18.58
N GLU A 455 0.81 23.99 -19.56
CA GLU A 455 0.36 24.03 -20.95
C GLU A 455 1.32 23.14 -21.76
N SER A 456 0.84 21.96 -22.14
CA SER A 456 1.70 20.93 -22.74
C SER A 456 0.93 20.06 -23.73
N GLU A 457 1.57 19.80 -24.87
CA GLU A 457 1.10 18.83 -25.86
C GLU A 457 1.72 17.44 -25.65
N ASN A 458 2.63 17.26 -24.67
CA ASN A 458 3.17 15.94 -24.38
C ASN A 458 2.02 15.00 -23.99
N PRO A 459 1.97 13.78 -24.56
CA PRO A 459 0.92 12.83 -24.25
C PRO A 459 1.02 12.40 -22.78
N VAL A 460 -0.13 12.22 -22.14
CA VAL A 460 -0.21 11.52 -20.86
C VAL A 460 -0.22 10.03 -21.17
N ILE A 461 0.92 9.39 -21.04
CA ILE A 461 1.08 7.96 -21.32
C ILE A 461 0.80 7.20 -20.03
N ILE A 462 -0.35 6.54 -19.97
CA ILE A 462 -0.64 5.59 -18.89
C ILE A 462 0.01 4.27 -19.29
N GLN A 463 1.11 3.92 -18.62
CA GLN A 463 1.83 2.69 -18.88
C GLN A 463 1.04 1.51 -18.30
N ARG A 464 0.16 0.91 -19.12
CA ARG A 464 -0.66 -0.26 -18.75
C ARG A 464 0.11 -1.58 -18.83
N ASP A 465 1.27 -1.57 -19.46
CA ASP A 465 2.07 -2.76 -19.76
C ASP A 465 2.96 -3.13 -18.56
N VAL A 466 2.35 -3.51 -17.43
CA VAL A 466 3.09 -4.23 -16.40
C VAL A 466 2.73 -5.69 -16.56
N TYR A 467 3.42 -6.37 -17.49
CA TYR A 467 3.44 -7.82 -17.42
C TYR A 467 3.88 -8.23 -16.02
N GLU A 468 3.17 -9.16 -15.41
CA GLU A 468 3.69 -9.81 -14.22
C GLU A 468 5.02 -10.49 -14.57
N THR A 469 6.04 -10.20 -13.77
CA THR A 469 7.41 -10.71 -13.93
C THR A 469 7.96 -11.34 -12.65
N ASP A 470 7.21 -11.29 -11.55
CA ASP A 470 7.56 -12.00 -10.32
C ASP A 470 7.66 -13.50 -10.63
N PRO A 471 8.85 -14.11 -10.47
CA PRO A 471 9.04 -15.50 -10.85
C PRO A 471 8.20 -16.49 -10.07
N GLU A 472 7.61 -16.13 -8.93
CA GLU A 472 6.69 -16.99 -8.20
C GLU A 472 5.26 -16.84 -8.70
N VAL A 473 4.78 -15.60 -8.81
CA VAL A 473 3.41 -15.31 -9.27
C VAL A 473 3.22 -15.78 -10.71
N VAL A 474 4.21 -15.59 -11.58
CA VAL A 474 4.21 -16.07 -12.97
C VAL A 474 4.01 -17.59 -13.04
N ARG A 475 4.60 -18.36 -12.11
CA ARG A 475 4.47 -19.82 -12.11
C ARG A 475 3.03 -20.24 -11.83
N TYR A 476 2.39 -19.58 -10.87
CA TYR A 476 0.97 -19.79 -10.59
C TYR A 476 0.10 -19.32 -11.74
N CYS A 477 0.36 -18.15 -12.35
CA CYS A 477 -0.36 -17.71 -13.55
C CYS A 477 -0.30 -18.75 -14.66
N HIS A 478 0.90 -19.25 -14.96
CA HIS A 478 1.09 -20.20 -16.03
C HIS A 478 0.51 -21.58 -15.69
N ALA A 479 0.57 -22.02 -14.43
CA ALA A 479 -0.09 -23.25 -13.97
C ALA A 479 -1.63 -23.16 -14.07
N GLN A 480 -2.19 -22.00 -13.70
CA GLN A 480 -3.62 -21.79 -13.58
C GLN A 480 -4.31 -21.40 -14.91
N TYR A 481 -3.63 -20.67 -15.78
CA TYR A 481 -4.22 -20.11 -17.00
C TYR A 481 -3.42 -20.40 -18.27
N GLY A 482 -2.17 -20.84 -18.14
CA GLY A 482 -1.32 -21.13 -19.28
C GLY A 482 -1.81 -22.32 -20.11
N PRO A 483 -1.25 -22.50 -21.32
CA PRO A 483 -1.53 -23.67 -22.13
C PRO A 483 -1.08 -24.92 -21.37
N GLY A 484 -1.98 -25.90 -21.22
CA GLY A 484 -1.71 -27.13 -20.48
C GLY A 484 -0.36 -27.75 -20.87
N LEU A 485 0.54 -27.86 -19.89
CA LEU A 485 1.90 -28.38 -20.12
C LEU A 485 1.84 -29.86 -20.47
N HIS A 486 2.46 -30.25 -21.59
CA HIS A 486 2.67 -31.65 -21.98
C HIS A 486 1.41 -32.55 -21.96
N GLY A 487 0.22 -31.98 -22.14
CA GLY A 487 -1.05 -32.71 -22.13
C GLY A 487 -1.64 -32.97 -20.75
N PHE A 488 -1.06 -32.43 -19.67
CA PHE A 488 -1.70 -32.44 -18.36
C PHE A 488 -2.97 -31.58 -18.40
N ARG A 489 -4.05 -32.11 -17.83
CA ARG A 489 -5.28 -31.35 -17.59
C ARG A 489 -5.00 -30.23 -16.59
N ASN A 490 -5.66 -29.08 -16.75
CA ASN A 490 -5.56 -28.02 -15.76
C ASN A 490 -6.13 -28.48 -14.41
N TYR A 491 -5.27 -28.54 -13.40
CA TYR A 491 -5.61 -29.01 -12.04
C TYR A 491 -6.75 -28.19 -11.42
N HIS A 492 -6.68 -26.85 -11.53
CA HIS A 492 -7.63 -25.94 -10.89
C HIS A 492 -9.04 -26.06 -11.47
N GLN A 493 -9.16 -26.33 -12.77
CA GLN A 493 -10.45 -26.69 -13.37
C GLN A 493 -10.93 -28.06 -12.87
N ALA A 494 -10.04 -29.06 -12.86
CA ALA A 494 -10.39 -30.41 -12.47
C ALA A 494 -10.86 -30.50 -11.01
N ILE A 495 -10.19 -29.83 -10.06
CA ILE A 495 -10.61 -29.84 -8.66
C ILE A 495 -11.94 -29.11 -8.45
N ALA A 496 -12.17 -27.99 -9.15
CA ALA A 496 -13.43 -27.26 -9.07
C ALA A 496 -14.60 -28.11 -9.60
N GLU A 497 -14.42 -28.79 -10.74
CA GLU A 497 -15.42 -29.74 -11.26
C GLU A 497 -15.72 -30.86 -10.25
N LYS A 498 -14.70 -31.43 -9.61
CA LYS A 498 -14.88 -32.46 -8.58
C LYS A 498 -15.68 -31.95 -7.39
N CYS A 499 -15.41 -30.73 -6.95
CA CYS A 499 -16.20 -30.10 -5.88
C CYS A 499 -17.66 -29.94 -6.32
N ILE A 500 -17.90 -29.37 -7.50
CA ILE A 500 -19.26 -29.13 -8.04
C ILE A 500 -20.05 -30.43 -8.20
N GLU A 501 -19.42 -31.49 -8.74
CA GLU A 501 -20.02 -32.82 -8.88
C GLU A 501 -20.49 -33.39 -7.53
N ARG A 502 -19.78 -33.09 -6.44
CA ARG A 502 -20.06 -33.60 -5.09
C ARG A 502 -21.11 -32.80 -4.34
N MET A 503 -21.34 -31.54 -4.68
CA MET A 503 -22.34 -30.71 -4.01
C MET A 503 -23.80 -31.13 -4.28
N GLN A 504 -24.06 -31.89 -5.35
CA GLN A 504 -25.41 -32.36 -5.73
C GLN A 504 -26.49 -31.24 -5.76
N GLY A 505 -26.09 -29.99 -6.07
CA GLY A 505 -26.97 -28.83 -6.14
C GLY A 505 -27.01 -27.93 -4.90
N LYS A 506 -26.27 -28.25 -3.83
CA LYS A 506 -26.01 -27.33 -2.70
C LYS A 506 -24.95 -26.30 -3.11
N THR A 507 -25.32 -25.23 -3.80
CA THR A 507 -24.35 -24.31 -4.43
C THR A 507 -24.59 -22.84 -4.05
N GLY A 508 -24.85 -22.55 -2.77
CA GLY A 508 -24.97 -21.18 -2.28
C GLY A 508 -23.60 -20.50 -2.24
N SER A 509 -22.81 -20.79 -1.21
CA SER A 509 -21.50 -20.15 -0.98
C SER A 509 -20.34 -21.15 -0.92
N ALA A 510 -19.20 -20.79 -1.50
CA ALA A 510 -17.95 -21.57 -1.44
C ALA A 510 -16.76 -20.74 -0.98
N LEU A 511 -15.84 -21.38 -0.26
CA LEU A 511 -14.55 -20.82 0.15
C LEU A 511 -13.41 -21.62 -0.47
N ASP A 512 -12.53 -20.96 -1.23
CA ASP A 512 -11.34 -21.55 -1.85
C ASP A 512 -10.09 -21.03 -1.14
N LEU A 513 -9.55 -21.83 -0.22
CA LEU A 513 -8.36 -21.51 0.57
C LEU A 513 -7.10 -21.95 -0.19
N GLY A 514 -6.19 -21.02 -0.46
CA GLY A 514 -5.02 -21.25 -1.30
C GLY A 514 -5.29 -21.01 -2.77
N CYS A 515 -6.16 -20.05 -3.10
CA CYS A 515 -6.60 -19.84 -4.48
C CYS A 515 -5.47 -19.38 -5.42
N LYS A 516 -4.35 -18.88 -4.87
CA LYS A 516 -3.23 -18.23 -5.60
C LYS A 516 -3.77 -17.18 -6.59
N THR A 517 -3.68 -17.43 -7.90
CA THR A 517 -4.15 -16.51 -8.95
C THR A 517 -5.62 -16.72 -9.36
N GLY A 518 -6.40 -17.50 -8.59
CA GLY A 518 -7.86 -17.49 -8.57
C GLY A 518 -8.59 -18.45 -9.51
N ARG A 519 -7.91 -19.30 -10.28
CA ARG A 519 -8.58 -20.12 -11.30
C ARG A 519 -9.64 -21.06 -10.73
N SER A 520 -9.36 -21.76 -9.63
CA SER A 520 -10.34 -22.65 -8.98
C SER A 520 -11.55 -21.87 -8.48
N THR A 521 -11.34 -20.67 -7.92
CA THR A 521 -12.42 -19.76 -7.49
C THR A 521 -13.35 -19.40 -8.63
N TRP A 522 -12.80 -19.04 -9.80
CA TRP A 522 -13.58 -18.75 -11.01
C TRP A 522 -14.37 -19.96 -11.52
N GLU A 523 -13.76 -21.15 -11.50
CA GLU A 523 -14.40 -22.37 -11.98
C GLU A 523 -15.51 -22.84 -11.02
N LEU A 524 -15.34 -22.68 -9.70
CA LEU A 524 -16.40 -22.90 -8.71
C LEU A 524 -17.59 -21.96 -8.95
N ALA A 525 -17.34 -20.69 -9.31
CA ALA A 525 -18.39 -19.70 -9.54
C ALA A 525 -19.32 -20.03 -10.75
N ARG A 526 -18.97 -21.03 -11.56
CA ARG A 526 -19.87 -21.58 -12.57
C ARG A 526 -21.12 -22.20 -11.96
N ALA A 527 -21.01 -22.77 -10.77
CA ALA A 527 -22.11 -23.44 -10.08
C ALA A 527 -22.59 -22.67 -8.84
N PHE A 528 -21.67 -22.05 -8.10
CA PHE A 528 -22.00 -21.34 -6.86
C PHE A 528 -22.58 -19.95 -7.09
N ASP A 529 -23.43 -19.49 -6.17
CA ASP A 529 -23.96 -18.13 -6.17
C ASP A 529 -22.91 -17.12 -5.72
N GLU A 530 -22.07 -17.50 -4.75
CA GLU A 530 -20.95 -16.72 -4.24
C GLU A 530 -19.73 -17.62 -3.98
N VAL A 531 -18.54 -17.14 -4.37
CA VAL A 531 -17.27 -17.82 -4.09
C VAL A 531 -16.26 -16.81 -3.56
N THR A 532 -15.69 -17.11 -2.40
CA THR A 532 -14.61 -16.35 -1.77
C THR A 532 -13.29 -17.08 -1.99
N GLY A 533 -12.32 -16.46 -2.68
CA GLY A 533 -10.95 -16.97 -2.82
C GLY A 533 -10.01 -16.30 -1.82
N LEU A 534 -9.32 -17.11 -1.00
CA LEU A 534 -8.34 -16.63 -0.04
C LEU A 534 -6.94 -17.16 -0.35
N ASP A 535 -5.93 -16.32 -0.15
CA ASP A 535 -4.51 -16.66 -0.24
C ASP A 535 -3.73 -15.87 0.81
N PHE A 536 -2.63 -16.44 1.28
CA PHE A 536 -1.79 -15.81 2.29
C PHE A 536 -1.11 -14.53 1.79
N THR A 537 -0.81 -14.46 0.49
CA THR A 537 -0.01 -13.37 -0.09
C THR A 537 -0.83 -12.50 -1.04
N ALA A 538 -0.82 -11.18 -0.81
CA ALA A 538 -1.50 -10.21 -1.66
C ALA A 538 -1.00 -10.26 -3.12
N ARG A 539 0.29 -10.57 -3.34
CA ARG A 539 0.90 -10.69 -4.67
C ARG A 539 0.21 -11.70 -5.59
N ASN A 540 -0.24 -12.84 -5.05
CA ASN A 540 -0.89 -13.88 -5.83
C ASN A 540 -2.32 -13.48 -6.20
N ILE A 541 -3.07 -12.99 -5.20
CA ILE A 541 -4.46 -12.58 -5.37
C ILE A 541 -4.58 -11.36 -6.27
N ARG A 542 -3.60 -10.45 -6.26
CA ARG A 542 -3.63 -9.22 -7.06
C ARG A 542 -4.01 -9.49 -8.52
N LEU A 543 -3.49 -10.56 -9.13
CA LEU A 543 -3.81 -10.88 -10.52
C LEU A 543 -5.21 -11.47 -10.70
N ALA A 544 -5.75 -12.15 -9.68
CA ALA A 544 -7.14 -12.56 -9.68
C ALA A 544 -8.08 -11.35 -9.62
N ILE A 545 -7.75 -10.35 -8.80
CA ILE A 545 -8.46 -9.07 -8.69
C ILE A 545 -8.31 -8.26 -9.99
N GLU A 546 -7.10 -8.16 -10.56
CA GLU A 546 -6.86 -7.48 -11.84
C GLU A 546 -7.70 -8.13 -12.96
N LEU A 547 -7.71 -9.46 -13.01
CA LEU A 547 -8.52 -10.21 -13.97
C LEU A 547 -10.03 -9.98 -13.75
N GLN A 548 -10.48 -9.83 -12.50
CA GLN A 548 -11.87 -9.50 -12.15
C GLN A 548 -12.26 -8.08 -12.59
N GLU A 549 -11.45 -7.08 -12.25
CA GLU A 549 -11.73 -5.66 -12.51
C GLU A 549 -11.59 -5.29 -13.98
N ASN A 550 -10.55 -5.81 -14.65
CA ASN A 550 -10.19 -5.42 -16.01
C ASN A 550 -10.66 -6.43 -17.07
N GLY A 551 -11.14 -7.60 -16.65
CA GLY A 551 -11.48 -8.71 -17.53
C GLY A 551 -10.28 -9.37 -18.23
N ASN A 552 -9.04 -8.91 -17.94
CA ASN A 552 -7.81 -9.45 -18.50
C ASN A 552 -6.62 -9.26 -17.54
N MET A 553 -5.59 -10.09 -17.72
CA MET A 553 -4.29 -9.97 -17.03
C MET A 553 -3.14 -10.37 -17.97
N GLN A 554 -1.92 -9.89 -17.71
CA GLN A 554 -0.74 -10.14 -18.54
C GLN A 554 0.46 -10.61 -17.72
N TYR A 555 1.18 -11.63 -18.21
CA TYR A 555 2.38 -12.13 -17.53
C TYR A 555 3.46 -12.62 -18.52
N ILE A 556 4.72 -12.62 -18.08
CA ILE A 556 5.86 -13.09 -18.86
C ILE A 556 6.36 -14.41 -18.28
N PHE A 557 6.38 -15.47 -19.10
CA PHE A 557 6.84 -16.79 -18.68
C PHE A 557 8.27 -17.09 -19.17
N PRO A 558 9.20 -17.53 -18.30
CA PRO A 558 10.55 -17.91 -18.70
C PRO A 558 10.59 -19.12 -19.63
N GLU A 559 11.24 -19.00 -20.78
CA GLU A 559 11.41 -20.12 -21.72
C GLU A 559 12.79 -20.76 -21.55
N GLU A 560 13.87 -19.98 -21.72
CA GLU A 560 15.26 -20.44 -21.67
C GLU A 560 16.22 -19.25 -21.47
N GLY A 561 17.01 -19.24 -20.38
CA GLY A 561 17.94 -18.14 -20.11
C GLY A 561 17.23 -16.79 -19.99
N GLU A 562 17.60 -15.83 -20.82
CA GLU A 562 16.94 -14.51 -20.91
C GLU A 562 15.72 -14.52 -21.85
N LEU A 563 15.45 -15.65 -22.54
CA LEU A 563 14.31 -15.77 -23.45
C LEU A 563 13.02 -16.03 -22.67
N VAL A 564 11.98 -15.29 -23.03
CA VAL A 564 10.67 -15.33 -22.38
C VAL A 564 9.53 -15.34 -23.40
N SER A 565 8.37 -15.84 -23.00
CA SER A 565 7.11 -15.73 -23.75
C SER A 565 6.13 -14.80 -23.04
N TYR A 566 5.34 -14.06 -23.82
CA TYR A 566 4.36 -13.09 -23.32
C TYR A 566 2.98 -13.72 -23.39
N HIS A 567 2.23 -13.67 -22.30
CA HIS A 567 0.89 -14.25 -22.19
C HIS A 567 -0.10 -13.19 -21.76
N GLN A 568 -1.27 -13.21 -22.40
CA GLN A 568 -2.42 -12.40 -22.03
C GLN A 568 -3.61 -13.33 -21.85
N ILE A 569 -4.27 -13.22 -20.70
CA ILE A 569 -5.46 -13.99 -20.35
C ILE A 569 -6.65 -13.04 -20.35
N ASN A 570 -7.75 -13.44 -20.99
CA ASN A 570 -9.01 -12.69 -20.94
C ASN A 570 -10.12 -13.59 -20.40
N LEU A 571 -10.93 -13.09 -19.46
CA LEU A 571 -12.08 -13.83 -18.92
C LEU A 571 -13.07 -14.25 -20.00
N LYS A 572 -13.20 -13.42 -21.05
CA LYS A 572 -14.06 -13.71 -22.20
C LYS A 572 -13.63 -14.96 -22.95
N ASP A 573 -12.33 -15.17 -23.10
CA ASP A 573 -11.78 -16.33 -23.83
C ASP A 573 -11.93 -17.64 -23.02
N LEU A 574 -12.13 -17.51 -21.70
CA LEU A 574 -12.36 -18.61 -20.77
C LEU A 574 -13.85 -18.88 -20.48
N ASP A 575 -14.76 -18.09 -21.05
CA ASP A 575 -16.20 -18.12 -20.74
C ASP A 575 -16.49 -17.93 -19.22
N LEU A 576 -15.77 -16.98 -18.61
CA LEU A 576 -15.87 -16.64 -17.18
C LEU A 576 -16.34 -15.20 -16.94
N ASN A 577 -16.41 -14.37 -17.97
CA ASN A 577 -16.70 -12.93 -17.86
C ASN A 577 -18.06 -12.60 -17.21
N ALA A 578 -19.04 -13.50 -17.31
CA ALA A 578 -20.35 -13.29 -16.69
C ALA A 578 -20.37 -13.57 -15.18
N LEU A 579 -19.27 -14.10 -14.61
CA LEU A 579 -19.17 -14.55 -13.23
C LEU A 579 -18.51 -13.52 -12.31
N THR A 580 -18.11 -12.35 -12.83
CA THR A 580 -17.36 -11.33 -12.09
C THR A 580 -18.03 -10.90 -10.78
N THR A 581 -19.37 -10.87 -10.74
CA THR A 581 -20.15 -10.50 -9.55
C THR A 581 -20.32 -11.63 -8.54
N LYS A 582 -19.89 -12.86 -8.87
CA LYS A 582 -20.02 -14.04 -8.01
C LYS A 582 -18.73 -14.37 -7.26
N VAL A 583 -17.60 -13.80 -7.67
CA VAL A 583 -16.30 -14.06 -7.05
C VAL A 583 -15.86 -12.86 -6.22
N THR A 584 -15.18 -13.15 -5.12
CA THR A 584 -14.51 -12.16 -4.28
C THR A 584 -13.15 -12.74 -3.86
N PHE A 585 -12.13 -11.89 -3.75
CA PHE A 585 -10.79 -12.32 -3.36
C PHE A 585 -10.29 -11.49 -2.19
N TYR A 586 -9.72 -12.14 -1.17
CA TYR A 586 -9.14 -11.47 0.00
C TYR A 586 -7.83 -12.12 0.43
N GLN A 587 -6.88 -11.30 0.87
CA GLN A 587 -5.71 -11.82 1.58
C GLN A 587 -6.15 -12.30 2.97
N ALA A 588 -5.84 -13.55 3.30
CA ALA A 588 -6.13 -14.08 4.63
C ALA A 588 -5.16 -15.19 5.02
N ASP A 589 -4.88 -15.27 6.32
CA ASP A 589 -4.11 -16.36 6.89
C ASP A 589 -5.00 -17.56 7.18
N ALA A 590 -4.85 -18.63 6.40
CA ALA A 590 -5.62 -19.86 6.59
C ALA A 590 -5.35 -20.54 7.95
N SER A 591 -4.19 -20.30 8.58
CA SER A 591 -3.87 -20.80 9.92
C SER A 591 -4.48 -19.94 11.04
N ASN A 592 -4.96 -18.73 10.71
CA ASN A 592 -5.55 -17.77 11.66
C ASN A 592 -6.68 -16.97 11.02
N LEU A 593 -7.69 -17.69 10.50
CA LEU A 593 -8.82 -17.07 9.81
C LEU A 593 -9.70 -16.29 10.80
N LYS A 594 -10.05 -15.05 10.43
CA LYS A 594 -11.01 -14.22 11.17
C LYS A 594 -12.39 -14.90 11.26
N ASP A 595 -13.17 -14.56 12.29
CA ASP A 595 -14.51 -15.12 12.55
C ASP A 595 -15.55 -14.79 11.46
N LEU A 596 -15.27 -13.82 10.59
CA LEU A 596 -16.17 -13.41 9.51
C LEU A 596 -16.31 -14.46 8.40
N TYR A 597 -15.34 -15.38 8.25
CA TYR A 597 -15.38 -16.43 7.22
C TYR A 597 -16.16 -17.66 7.71
N THR A 598 -17.49 -17.56 7.71
CA THR A 598 -18.44 -18.62 8.12
C THR A 598 -19.63 -18.71 7.17
N GLY A 599 -20.44 -19.76 7.31
CA GLY A 599 -21.68 -19.93 6.53
C GLY A 599 -21.48 -20.47 5.12
N TYR A 600 -20.42 -21.27 4.90
CA TYR A 600 -20.11 -21.85 3.59
C TYR A 600 -20.77 -23.20 3.37
N ASP A 601 -21.21 -23.47 2.14
CA ASP A 601 -21.65 -24.81 1.73
C ASP A 601 -20.47 -25.69 1.33
N LEU A 602 -19.40 -25.09 0.80
CA LEU A 602 -18.16 -25.76 0.41
C LEU A 602 -16.95 -25.00 0.98
N ILE A 603 -16.01 -25.72 1.58
CA ILE A 603 -14.65 -25.22 1.84
C ILE A 603 -13.67 -26.13 1.08
N LEU A 604 -12.91 -25.56 0.17
CA LEU A 604 -11.80 -26.21 -0.52
C LEU A 604 -10.47 -25.76 0.10
N LEU A 605 -9.72 -26.71 0.66
CA LEU A 605 -8.32 -26.56 1.03
C LEU A 605 -7.46 -26.96 -0.18
N ASN A 606 -6.88 -25.98 -0.87
CA ASN A 606 -6.31 -26.18 -2.20
C ASN A 606 -4.77 -26.22 -2.19
N ASP A 607 -4.18 -27.38 -1.92
CA ASP A 607 -2.73 -27.62 -1.88
C ASP A 607 -1.99 -26.66 -0.93
N ILE A 608 -2.57 -26.43 0.26
CA ILE A 608 -1.99 -25.55 1.29
C ILE A 608 -1.90 -26.19 2.68
N LEU A 609 -2.40 -27.41 2.89
CA LEU A 609 -2.42 -28.04 4.22
C LEU A 609 -1.00 -28.20 4.80
N ASP A 610 -0.07 -28.62 3.94
CA ASP A 610 1.36 -28.78 4.21
C ASP A 610 2.16 -27.47 4.16
N GLU A 611 1.53 -26.35 3.76
CA GLU A 611 2.07 -24.97 3.79
C GLU A 611 1.59 -24.15 5.01
N MET A 612 0.64 -24.67 5.80
CA MET A 612 0.12 -23.98 6.99
C MET A 612 1.08 -24.11 8.17
N TYR A 613 1.46 -23.00 8.82
CA TYR A 613 2.30 -23.08 10.03
C TYR A 613 1.56 -23.68 11.24
N ASN A 614 0.22 -23.66 11.26
CA ASN A 614 -0.59 -24.29 12.31
C ASN A 614 -1.85 -24.99 11.75
N PRO A 615 -1.69 -26.13 11.03
CA PRO A 615 -2.80 -26.84 10.41
C PRO A 615 -3.74 -27.47 11.44
N VAL A 616 -3.22 -27.81 12.63
CA VAL A 616 -4.01 -28.39 13.73
C VAL A 616 -5.12 -27.44 14.18
N GLN A 617 -4.77 -26.16 14.36
CA GLN A 617 -5.74 -25.15 14.77
C GLN A 617 -6.84 -24.99 13.73
N PHE A 618 -6.48 -24.90 12.45
CA PHE A 618 -7.46 -24.80 11.36
C PHE A 618 -8.42 -25.99 11.34
N LEU A 619 -7.88 -27.22 11.35
CA LEU A 619 -8.68 -28.45 11.29
C LEU A 619 -9.63 -28.59 12.49
N SER A 620 -9.22 -28.12 13.68
CA SER A 620 -10.08 -28.14 14.86
C SER A 620 -11.28 -27.19 14.79
N GLN A 621 -11.21 -26.14 13.96
CA GLN A 621 -12.20 -25.05 13.92
C GLN A 621 -12.97 -24.97 12.59
N VAL A 622 -12.51 -25.65 11.53
CA VAL A 622 -13.12 -25.55 10.19
C VAL A 622 -14.61 -25.94 10.16
N HIS A 623 -15.03 -26.83 11.06
CA HIS A 623 -16.44 -27.21 11.20
C HIS A 623 -17.33 -26.02 11.57
N GLU A 624 -16.84 -25.02 12.29
CA GLU A 624 -17.60 -23.82 12.67
C GLU A 624 -17.91 -22.91 11.46
N ARG A 625 -17.17 -23.10 10.36
CA ARG A 625 -17.25 -22.27 9.15
C ARG A 625 -18.18 -22.83 8.07
N LEU A 626 -18.53 -24.11 8.17
CA LEU A 626 -19.45 -24.79 7.25
C LEU A 626 -20.90 -24.78 7.76
N ASN A 627 -21.85 -24.67 6.82
CA ASN A 627 -23.26 -24.97 7.05
C ASN A 627 -23.44 -26.47 7.38
N SER A 628 -24.53 -26.83 8.05
CA SER A 628 -24.85 -28.25 8.30
C SER A 628 -25.04 -28.99 6.97
N GLY A 629 -24.39 -30.15 6.81
CA GLY A 629 -24.32 -30.86 5.54
C GLY A 629 -23.46 -30.17 4.48
N GLY A 630 -22.63 -29.20 4.86
CA GLY A 630 -21.62 -28.59 4.00
C GLY A 630 -20.42 -29.53 3.78
N LEU A 631 -19.67 -29.29 2.71
CA LEU A 631 -18.57 -30.15 2.26
C LEU A 631 -17.21 -29.49 2.51
N LEU A 632 -16.34 -30.15 3.26
CA LEU A 632 -14.92 -29.85 3.33
C LEU A 632 -14.18 -30.74 2.33
N VAL A 633 -13.46 -30.13 1.40
CA VAL A 633 -12.59 -30.81 0.43
C VAL A 633 -11.15 -30.46 0.77
N ILE A 634 -10.33 -31.47 1.04
CA ILE A 634 -8.90 -31.30 1.33
C ILE A 634 -8.13 -31.88 0.16
N ALA A 635 -7.46 -31.02 -0.60
CA ALA A 635 -6.54 -31.38 -1.67
C ALA A 635 -5.10 -31.08 -1.20
N SER A 636 -4.24 -32.10 -1.09
CA SER A 636 -2.87 -31.92 -0.59
C SER A 636 -1.91 -32.99 -1.09
N SER A 637 -0.64 -32.62 -1.29
CA SER A 637 0.46 -33.57 -1.53
C SER A 637 0.98 -34.24 -0.25
N TYR A 638 0.72 -33.63 0.92
CA TYR A 638 1.30 -34.03 2.22
C TYR A 638 2.84 -34.01 2.23
N ASP A 639 3.44 -33.13 1.43
CA ASP A 639 4.88 -32.96 1.27
C ASP A 639 5.43 -32.07 2.39
N TRP A 640 5.33 -32.57 3.63
CA TRP A 640 5.72 -31.84 4.83
C TRP A 640 7.20 -31.43 4.80
N ASN A 641 7.44 -30.14 5.02
CA ASN A 641 8.76 -29.54 5.08
C ASN A 641 8.90 -28.65 6.32
N ASP A 642 10.01 -28.75 7.04
CA ASP A 642 10.28 -27.99 8.27
C ASP A 642 10.57 -26.51 8.02
N GLU A 643 10.86 -26.14 6.77
CA GLU A 643 10.93 -24.73 6.34
C GLU A 643 9.56 -24.04 6.26
N GLN A 644 8.49 -24.81 6.02
CA GLN A 644 7.11 -24.30 5.86
C GLN A 644 6.30 -24.45 7.15
N THR A 645 6.32 -25.66 7.71
CA THR A 645 5.58 -26.02 8.92
C THR A 645 6.55 -26.58 9.93
N GLU A 646 6.65 -25.99 11.12
CA GLU A 646 7.49 -26.56 12.19
C GLU A 646 7.09 -28.01 12.44
N LYS A 647 8.09 -28.89 12.62
CA LYS A 647 7.86 -30.33 12.74
C LYS A 647 6.91 -30.71 13.87
N SER A 648 6.83 -29.91 14.93
CA SER A 648 5.88 -30.09 16.04
C SER A 648 4.41 -29.88 15.64
N ASN A 649 4.16 -29.21 14.52
CA ASN A 649 2.81 -28.91 14.01
C ASN A 649 2.42 -29.83 12.83
N TRP A 650 3.28 -30.77 12.43
CA TRP A 650 2.93 -31.77 11.43
C TRP A 650 1.86 -32.70 11.98
N ILE A 651 0.77 -32.90 11.23
CA ILE A 651 -0.28 -33.85 11.62
C ILE A 651 0.05 -35.29 11.21
N GLY A 652 1.06 -35.48 10.36
CA GLY A 652 1.52 -36.80 9.90
C GLY A 652 2.88 -36.70 9.20
N GLY A 653 3.35 -37.80 8.60
CA GLY A 653 4.66 -37.82 7.93
C GLY A 653 5.85 -37.98 8.90
N TYR A 654 5.58 -38.42 10.14
CA TYR A 654 6.58 -38.67 11.17
C TYR A 654 6.41 -40.06 11.79
N ARG A 655 7.24 -40.37 12.80
CA ARG A 655 7.13 -41.60 13.59
C ARG A 655 6.89 -41.26 15.05
N GLU A 656 5.94 -41.95 15.66
CA GLU A 656 5.64 -41.89 17.09
C GLU A 656 5.87 -43.28 17.70
N ASP A 657 6.72 -43.37 18.72
CA ASP A 657 7.14 -44.64 19.34
C ASP A 657 7.63 -45.73 18.35
N GLY A 658 8.15 -45.29 17.20
CA GLY A 658 8.65 -46.15 16.13
C GLY A 658 7.60 -46.52 15.07
N GLU A 659 6.32 -46.31 15.33
CA GLU A 659 5.24 -46.53 14.36
C GLU A 659 5.06 -45.33 13.43
N PRO A 660 4.81 -45.55 12.13
CA PRO A 660 4.57 -44.46 11.19
C PRO A 660 3.20 -43.81 11.44
N VAL A 661 3.17 -42.48 11.53
CA VAL A 661 1.93 -41.69 11.57
C VAL A 661 1.70 -41.10 10.18
N TRP A 662 0.68 -41.60 9.48
CA TRP A 662 0.32 -41.13 8.14
C TRP A 662 -0.68 -39.98 8.23
N THR A 663 -0.48 -38.93 7.42
CA THR A 663 -1.35 -37.75 7.37
C THR A 663 -2.82 -38.12 7.17
N ARG A 664 -3.10 -39.11 6.32
CA ARG A 664 -4.47 -39.58 6.04
C ARG A 664 -5.19 -40.14 7.27
N ASP A 665 -4.48 -40.93 8.07
CA ASP A 665 -5.04 -41.55 9.27
C ASP A 665 -5.27 -40.48 10.35
N ALA A 666 -4.33 -39.54 10.49
CA ALA A 666 -4.46 -38.40 11.39
C ALA A 666 -5.63 -37.47 11.01
N LEU A 667 -5.80 -37.15 9.72
CA LEU A 667 -6.95 -36.38 9.22
C LEU A 667 -8.27 -37.06 9.58
N THR A 668 -8.35 -38.38 9.38
CA THR A 668 -9.55 -39.15 9.73
C THR A 668 -9.86 -39.03 11.21
N LEU A 669 -8.85 -39.17 12.09
CA LEU A 669 -9.04 -39.05 13.52
C LEU A 669 -9.48 -37.64 13.93
N MET A 670 -8.82 -36.60 13.40
CA MET A 670 -9.10 -35.21 13.74
C MET A 670 -10.48 -34.73 13.27
N LEU A 671 -10.92 -35.18 12.10
CA LEU A 671 -12.19 -34.74 11.51
C LEU A 671 -13.39 -35.56 11.98
N SER A 672 -13.18 -36.78 12.50
CA SER A 672 -14.26 -37.72 12.87
C SER A 672 -15.25 -37.21 13.93
N GLU A 673 -14.90 -36.19 14.70
CA GLU A 673 -15.80 -35.59 15.69
C GLU A 673 -16.96 -34.82 15.04
N HIS A 674 -16.70 -34.19 13.88
CA HIS A 674 -17.63 -33.25 13.25
C HIS A 674 -17.91 -33.54 11.77
N PHE A 675 -17.26 -34.54 11.19
CA PHE A 675 -17.37 -34.86 9.78
C PHE A 675 -17.51 -36.37 9.53
N GLU A 676 -18.26 -36.70 8.47
CA GLU A 676 -18.32 -38.03 7.87
C GLU A 676 -17.65 -38.04 6.50
N LYS A 677 -17.00 -39.15 6.14
CA LYS A 677 -16.37 -39.28 4.82
C LYS A 677 -17.44 -39.36 3.74
N ALA A 678 -17.46 -38.37 2.84
CA ALA A 678 -18.52 -38.21 1.83
C ALA A 678 -18.28 -39.02 0.55
N ALA A 679 -17.02 -39.34 0.24
CA ALA A 679 -16.63 -40.12 -0.95
C ALA A 679 -15.26 -40.81 -0.76
N GLU A 680 -14.93 -41.72 -1.67
CA GLU A 680 -13.57 -42.27 -1.79
C GLU A 680 -12.58 -41.17 -2.18
N ASP A 681 -11.34 -41.33 -1.74
CA ASP A 681 -10.28 -40.37 -2.07
C ASP A 681 -9.94 -40.45 -3.56
N GLU A 682 -9.70 -39.30 -4.17
CA GLU A 682 -9.33 -39.19 -5.58
C GLU A 682 -7.92 -38.60 -5.73
N HIS A 683 -7.30 -38.79 -6.90
CA HIS A 683 -5.98 -38.24 -7.19
C HIS A 683 -6.03 -37.31 -8.40
N LEU A 684 -5.43 -36.14 -8.28
CA LEU A 684 -5.24 -35.18 -9.35
C LEU A 684 -3.75 -34.83 -9.50
N GLN A 685 -3.32 -34.51 -10.71
CA GLN A 685 -1.96 -34.06 -10.97
C GLN A 685 -1.91 -32.53 -11.03
N SER A 686 -1.19 -31.92 -10.10
CA SER A 686 -0.90 -30.48 -10.12
C SER A 686 0.48 -30.26 -10.74
N VAL A 687 0.58 -29.28 -11.65
CA VAL A 687 1.82 -28.98 -12.37
C VAL A 687 2.24 -27.55 -12.10
N LEU A 688 3.40 -27.37 -11.46
CA LEU A 688 4.00 -26.06 -11.23
C LEU A 688 5.21 -25.86 -12.16
N PRO A 689 5.07 -25.07 -13.23
CA PRO A 689 6.17 -24.80 -14.14
C PRO A 689 7.19 -23.83 -13.54
N TYR A 690 8.45 -23.93 -13.94
CA TYR A 690 9.52 -22.97 -13.67
C TYR A 690 10.08 -22.37 -14.96
N SER A 691 10.09 -23.16 -16.03
CA SER A 691 10.35 -22.73 -17.40
C SER A 691 9.75 -23.76 -18.37
N LYS A 692 9.90 -23.54 -19.68
CA LYS A 692 9.45 -24.49 -20.72
C LYS A 692 9.90 -25.94 -20.48
N ARG A 693 11.08 -26.14 -19.86
CA ARG A 693 11.70 -27.46 -19.66
C ARG A 693 11.92 -27.86 -18.20
N LYS A 694 11.50 -27.02 -17.24
CA LYS A 694 11.62 -27.31 -15.81
C LYS A 694 10.25 -27.11 -15.18
N TYR A 695 9.71 -28.15 -14.55
CA TYR A 695 8.43 -28.12 -13.84
C TYR A 695 8.43 -29.19 -12.75
N VAL A 696 7.57 -29.01 -11.76
CA VAL A 696 7.28 -30.00 -10.70
C VAL A 696 5.87 -30.52 -10.92
N VAL A 697 5.69 -31.84 -10.83
CA VAL A 697 4.38 -32.48 -10.84
C VAL A 697 4.15 -33.04 -9.44
N LYS A 698 3.07 -32.61 -8.79
CA LYS A 698 2.59 -33.16 -7.53
C LYS A 698 1.43 -34.11 -7.81
N ASP A 699 1.40 -35.25 -7.11
CA ASP A 699 0.22 -36.08 -7.00
C ASP A 699 -0.58 -35.58 -5.79
N ILE A 700 -1.77 -35.08 -6.04
CA ILE A 700 -2.63 -34.43 -5.04
C ILE A 700 -3.73 -35.41 -4.65
N GLU A 701 -3.71 -35.87 -3.41
CA GLU A 701 -4.83 -36.62 -2.82
C GLU A 701 -5.95 -35.64 -2.48
N VAL A 702 -7.17 -35.97 -2.90
CA VAL A 702 -8.39 -35.19 -2.68
C VAL A 702 -9.34 -36.01 -1.84
N SER A 703 -9.60 -35.55 -0.61
CA SER A 703 -10.54 -36.19 0.32
C SER A 703 -11.77 -35.29 0.55
N PHE A 704 -12.92 -35.93 0.79
CA PHE A 704 -14.23 -35.29 0.86
C PHE A 704 -14.92 -35.60 2.19
N TRP A 705 -15.32 -34.55 2.92
CA TRP A 705 -15.82 -34.65 4.29
C TRP A 705 -17.11 -33.84 4.44
N GLU A 706 -18.25 -34.50 4.68
CA GLU A 706 -19.53 -33.83 4.92
C GLU A 706 -19.66 -33.52 6.41
N LYS A 707 -20.00 -32.27 6.75
CA LYS A 707 -20.22 -31.85 8.13
C LYS A 707 -21.49 -32.51 8.68
N SER A 708 -21.34 -33.19 9.82
CA SER A 708 -22.40 -33.92 10.53
C SER A 708 -23.54 -33.04 11.07
#